data_AF-A0A833GKN9-F1
#
_entry.id   AF-A0A833GKN9-F1
#
_cell.length_a   1.000
_cell.length_b   1.000
_cell.length_c   1.000
_cell.angle_alpha   90.00
_cell.angle_beta   90.00
_cell.angle_gamma   90.00
#
_symmetry.space_group_name_H-M   'P 1'
#
loop_
_entity.id
_entity.type
_entity.pdbx_description
1 polymer ?
#
loop_
_entity_poly.entity_id
_entity_poly.type
_entity_poly.pdbx_seq_one_letter_code
_entity_poly.pdbx_strand_id
1 'polypeptide(L)'
;MMMKSMRTFAATLGLLALMGMALPAHASSNGVVISQAYGGGGNSGATYTHDFIELFNGGSAAVDLTGWSVQYASATGSSWSGQTNLPAVVLQPGQYLLIQEAAGSGGSTALPTPDVIGTIAMAGTGGKLALVSNTTALSGSCPSGAAIIDFVGFSASANCYEGSGPTPAPSNTNAVLRGDAGCTDSDDNASDFTAGAPTPRNSTAPVHACGGGGPTNPSASGSANPAIVVRGNSTQLTVLVTPGTLPDSLSYSVTADLSAIGDANPATFTDAGPDGNGHQVFTYTANVAMATTPGSKSLPVSVVDDQNRTASTLIALTVTLPPVTIMQIQGHGAASPLLGQTVTTLGNVVTALTTKGFFMQDPNGDGDPTTSDGLYVYTGTAPTVAVGNVVDVGGKVTEFGGATELTTPSVTVTAATGATIAAHVLDSEPPTSDPTTGRCMGAGSTIVPASDGYQASNFACLDGMLVAMDEAVVTGATYSSGGADAVHSGTPSGFYATLASQPRPARGPGVQFPGVAGQPQIPVWNGAPQVLTVYYRGLGFPPGSDDPGSDDPDYDDPSDFVYHAGTTFAVTGVIQGYQPSGAATPSYELFPREMSTLVRRTAAASVRPVADPGTGLLSIGSQNFLHLFNAVADGSANHGAYNDTCAGTGANDTCPTPAQYQIRLTKWARQVCDVLKAPIVLAVQEIENRGVLADLATEVQGRCAVSYVPYLIQGNDPGGINLGILARDDVVVDSVTQLFLNTLTVNCSSGASCTLNDRPPLLMRASWNGYPFALLSIYNRSMSGLPNKPYVGPKRAEQAAQVAQLAQAWQSGATLAGAGNARQAADGTITQGPFDLVGDAGVPLIVAGDFNAYEFSDGYADVTGMIMGTADAAANVYWFNGNAANTDTPAYVAPSPTLVDSGRSADPAQRYSFTFGGLTQEIDHILFSRRAWLDFHSVSNAHGNADVSEASGVILNDLTAARGGDHDGQVALIVIDRIFADAFEASP
;
A
#
# COMPACT_ATOMS: atom_id res chain seq x y z
N MET A 1 -45.66 19.88 -4.80
CA MET A 1 -45.41 20.73 -6.00
C MET A 1 -44.62 19.88 -6.98
N MET A 2 -44.94 19.95 -8.27
CA MET A 2 -44.73 18.93 -9.31
C MET A 2 -43.28 18.47 -9.59
N MET A 3 -43.19 17.20 -10.02
CA MET A 3 -42.06 16.46 -10.61
C MET A 3 -41.29 17.19 -11.73
N LYS A 4 -39.96 16.97 -11.83
CA LYS A 4 -39.29 16.25 -12.95
C LYS A 4 -37.74 16.26 -12.86
N SER A 5 -37.17 15.05 -12.82
CA SER A 5 -35.90 14.57 -13.41
C SER A 5 -35.00 15.57 -14.15
N MET A 6 -33.72 15.65 -13.74
CA MET A 6 -32.61 16.13 -14.59
C MET A 6 -31.53 15.04 -14.76
N ARG A 7 -31.35 14.63 -16.01
CA ARG A 7 -30.31 13.73 -16.52
C ARG A 7 -29.13 14.56 -17.05
N THR A 8 -27.92 14.10 -16.73
CA THR A 8 -26.65 14.15 -17.50
C THR A 8 -26.49 15.20 -18.60
N PHE A 9 -25.57 16.14 -18.38
CA PHE A 9 -24.95 16.98 -19.42
C PHE A 9 -23.82 16.21 -20.10
N ALA A 10 -24.04 15.78 -21.34
CA ALA A 10 -22.98 15.52 -22.31
C ALA A 10 -22.85 16.78 -23.18
N ALA A 11 -21.76 17.53 -23.05
CA ALA A 11 -21.47 18.66 -23.91
C ALA A 11 -20.80 18.15 -25.19
N THR A 12 -21.61 17.89 -26.21
CA THR A 12 -21.18 17.81 -27.61
C THR A 12 -20.58 19.15 -28.05
N LEU A 13 -19.30 19.12 -28.46
CA LEU A 13 -18.63 20.22 -29.14
C LEU A 13 -19.31 20.46 -30.50
N GLY A 14 -20.25 21.40 -30.56
CA GLY A 14 -20.85 21.85 -31.80
C GLY A 14 -19.87 22.73 -32.57
N LEU A 15 -19.35 22.23 -33.69
CA LEU A 15 -18.57 23.00 -34.65
C LEU A 15 -19.51 24.04 -35.30
N LEU A 16 -19.49 25.28 -34.79
CA LEU A 16 -20.21 26.39 -35.39
C LEU A 16 -19.44 26.80 -36.66
N ALA A 17 -19.83 26.27 -37.81
CA ALA A 17 -19.30 26.70 -39.10
C ALA A 17 -19.70 28.16 -39.35
N LEU A 18 -18.78 29.10 -39.13
CA LEU A 18 -18.90 30.46 -39.66
C LEU A 18 -18.82 30.36 -41.19
N MET A 19 -19.97 30.45 -41.86
CA MET A 19 -20.03 30.56 -43.32
C MET A 19 -19.32 31.87 -43.74
N GLY A 20 -18.10 31.74 -44.27
CA GLY A 20 -17.42 32.83 -44.98
C GLY A 20 -18.20 33.20 -46.24
N MET A 21 -18.18 34.48 -46.61
CA MET A 21 -18.85 34.94 -47.83
C MET A 21 -17.88 34.78 -49.00
N ALA A 22 -18.17 33.85 -49.91
CA ALA A 22 -17.43 33.71 -51.16
C ALA A 22 -17.80 34.87 -52.12
N LEU A 23 -16.80 35.49 -52.73
CA LEU A 23 -17.01 36.43 -53.83
C LEU A 23 -17.38 35.66 -55.11
N PRO A 24 -18.24 36.21 -56.00
CA PRO A 24 -18.49 35.60 -57.30
C PRO A 24 -17.20 35.57 -58.13
N ALA A 25 -16.91 34.41 -58.74
CA ALA A 25 -15.74 34.15 -59.57
C ALA A 25 -15.60 35.19 -60.70
N HIS A 26 -14.45 35.86 -60.72
CA HIS A 26 -14.07 36.81 -61.75
C HIS A 26 -12.58 36.61 -62.06
N ALA A 27 -12.26 35.63 -62.91
CA ALA A 27 -10.93 35.45 -63.46
C ALA A 27 -10.34 36.79 -63.86
N SER A 28 -9.10 37.06 -63.41
CA SER A 28 -8.41 38.31 -63.68
C SER A 28 -8.47 38.58 -65.18
N SER A 29 -9.36 39.48 -65.60
CA SER A 29 -9.60 39.75 -67.04
C SER A 29 -8.37 40.31 -67.76
N ASN A 30 -7.39 40.77 -66.97
CA ASN A 30 -6.10 41.30 -67.42
C ASN A 30 -4.94 40.31 -67.25
N GLY A 31 -5.14 39.18 -66.55
CA GLY A 31 -4.15 38.14 -66.35
C GLY A 31 -3.09 38.41 -65.28
N VAL A 32 -3.23 39.46 -64.46
CA VAL A 32 -2.33 39.75 -63.34
C VAL A 32 -2.93 39.23 -62.04
N VAL A 33 -2.15 38.46 -61.30
CA VAL A 33 -2.52 37.80 -60.04
C VAL A 33 -1.45 38.00 -58.96
N ILE A 34 -1.84 37.85 -57.71
CA ILE A 34 -0.97 37.67 -56.54
C ILE A 34 -0.43 36.23 -56.62
N SER A 35 0.86 36.08 -56.90
CA SER A 35 1.51 34.77 -56.98
C SER A 35 2.01 34.29 -55.62
N GLN A 36 2.39 35.19 -54.71
CA GLN A 36 2.82 34.84 -53.35
C GLN A 36 2.47 35.92 -52.33
N ALA A 37 2.18 35.48 -51.11
CA ALA A 37 2.07 36.37 -49.95
C ALA A 37 2.78 35.77 -48.73
N TYR A 38 3.63 36.59 -48.10
CA TYR A 38 4.42 36.20 -46.93
C TYR A 38 4.41 37.30 -45.88
N GLY A 39 3.75 37.04 -44.75
CA GLY A 39 3.68 37.94 -43.58
C GLY A 39 4.58 37.51 -42.41
N GLY A 40 5.54 36.61 -42.67
CA GLY A 40 6.45 36.09 -41.65
C GLY A 40 7.73 36.90 -41.51
N GLY A 41 7.90 37.96 -42.30
CA GLY A 41 9.13 38.70 -42.47
C GLY A 41 9.68 39.23 -41.16
N GLY A 42 10.89 38.82 -40.83
CA GLY A 42 11.58 39.23 -39.62
C GLY A 42 10.89 38.82 -38.31
N ASN A 43 9.99 37.84 -38.33
CA ASN A 43 9.53 37.18 -37.10
C ASN A 43 10.56 36.16 -36.60
N SER A 44 10.39 35.67 -35.36
CA SER A 44 11.26 34.62 -34.81
C SER A 44 11.17 33.33 -35.65
N GLY A 45 12.32 32.82 -36.10
CA GLY A 45 12.41 31.66 -36.99
C GLY A 45 12.23 31.96 -38.48
N ALA A 46 12.00 33.22 -38.87
CA ALA A 46 11.86 33.60 -40.28
C ALA A 46 13.18 33.54 -41.05
N THR A 47 13.11 33.22 -42.34
CA THR A 47 14.26 33.27 -43.25
C THR A 47 14.51 34.69 -43.77
N TYR A 48 13.45 35.36 -44.24
CA TYR A 48 13.53 36.71 -44.80
C TYR A 48 13.26 37.79 -43.76
N THR A 49 13.90 38.96 -43.92
CA THR A 49 13.80 40.09 -42.97
C THR A 49 12.55 40.95 -43.14
N HIS A 50 11.86 40.86 -44.28
CA HIS A 50 10.70 41.67 -44.62
C HIS A 50 9.53 40.81 -45.09
N ASP A 51 8.33 41.29 -44.83
CA ASP A 51 7.11 40.82 -45.47
C ASP A 51 7.19 41.12 -46.98
N PHE A 52 6.48 40.36 -47.80
CA PHE A 52 6.36 40.69 -49.21
C PHE A 52 5.07 40.18 -49.84
N ILE A 53 4.72 40.84 -50.93
CA ILE A 53 3.66 40.45 -51.87
C ILE A 53 4.33 40.34 -53.25
N GLU A 54 4.06 39.26 -53.97
CA GLU A 54 4.54 39.06 -55.34
C GLU A 54 3.34 39.07 -56.29
N LEU A 55 3.42 39.89 -57.35
CA LEU A 55 2.47 39.86 -58.45
C LEU A 55 3.08 39.13 -59.65
N PHE A 56 2.23 38.54 -60.46
CA PHE A 56 2.62 37.82 -61.67
C PHE A 56 1.62 38.09 -62.79
N ASN A 57 2.12 38.31 -64.01
CA ASN A 57 1.28 38.39 -65.20
C ASN A 57 1.21 37.03 -65.90
N GLY A 58 0.20 36.23 -65.59
CA GLY A 58 -0.11 34.97 -66.27
C GLY A 58 -0.88 35.13 -67.59
N GLY A 59 -1.26 36.36 -67.93
CA GLY A 59 -1.92 36.70 -69.19
C GLY A 59 -0.98 36.70 -70.40
N SER A 60 -1.56 36.80 -71.60
CA SER A 60 -0.81 36.81 -72.86
C SER A 60 -0.43 38.21 -73.36
N ALA A 61 -0.73 39.27 -72.60
CA ALA A 61 -0.48 40.66 -72.98
C ALA A 61 0.17 41.46 -71.83
N ALA A 62 0.94 42.48 -72.18
CA ALA A 62 1.54 43.37 -71.18
C ALA A 62 0.45 44.23 -70.49
N VAL A 63 0.56 44.39 -69.18
CA VAL A 63 -0.42 45.12 -68.36
C VAL A 63 0.23 46.32 -67.69
N ASP A 64 -0.36 47.49 -67.89
CA ASP A 64 0.05 48.73 -67.22
C ASP A 64 -0.61 48.82 -65.83
N LEU A 65 0.22 48.79 -64.79
CA LEU A 65 -0.20 48.85 -63.38
C LEU A 65 -0.21 50.29 -62.84
N THR A 66 -0.05 51.30 -63.71
CA THR A 66 -0.05 52.71 -63.30
C THR A 66 -1.32 53.04 -62.52
N GLY A 67 -1.14 53.48 -61.27
CA GLY A 67 -2.24 53.90 -60.40
C GLY A 67 -2.96 52.75 -59.68
N TRP A 68 -2.49 51.51 -59.79
CA TRP A 68 -3.01 50.37 -59.03
C TRP A 68 -2.46 50.36 -57.59
N SER A 69 -3.04 49.53 -56.73
CA SER A 69 -2.56 49.31 -55.36
C SER A 69 -2.71 47.85 -54.93
N VAL A 70 -1.85 47.41 -54.01
CA VAL A 70 -2.12 46.22 -53.17
C VAL A 70 -2.63 46.71 -51.82
N GLN A 71 -3.70 46.08 -51.32
CA GLN A 71 -4.34 46.44 -50.07
C GLN A 71 -4.48 45.22 -49.16
N TYR A 72 -4.37 45.44 -47.86
CA TYR A 72 -4.34 44.40 -46.83
C TYR A 72 -5.34 44.69 -45.71
N ALA A 73 -6.00 43.63 -45.24
CA ALA A 73 -6.77 43.62 -44.00
C ALA A 73 -6.48 42.35 -43.20
N SER A 74 -6.69 42.38 -41.88
CA SER A 74 -6.59 41.17 -41.06
C SER A 74 -7.65 40.14 -41.44
N ALA A 75 -7.42 38.87 -41.06
CA ALA A 75 -8.25 37.72 -41.45
C ALA A 75 -9.76 37.96 -41.27
N THR A 76 -10.17 38.59 -40.17
CA THR A 76 -11.58 38.95 -39.89
C THR A 76 -11.89 40.44 -39.97
N GLY A 77 -10.88 41.30 -40.17
CA GLY A 77 -11.01 42.75 -40.13
C GLY A 77 -11.78 43.33 -41.32
N SER A 78 -12.35 44.51 -41.11
CA SER A 78 -13.11 45.29 -42.11
C SER A 78 -12.43 46.60 -42.53
N SER A 79 -11.22 46.85 -42.04
CA SER A 79 -10.40 48.04 -42.34
C SER A 79 -9.23 47.63 -43.22
N TRP A 80 -9.11 48.28 -44.38
CA TRP A 80 -8.06 48.07 -45.38
C TRP A 80 -7.04 49.21 -45.34
N SER A 81 -6.52 49.48 -44.14
CA SER A 81 -5.59 50.59 -43.90
C SER A 81 -4.15 50.28 -44.32
N GLY A 82 -3.80 49.01 -44.58
CA GLY A 82 -2.54 48.64 -45.21
C GLY A 82 -2.67 48.76 -46.72
N GLN A 83 -1.95 49.70 -47.33
CA GLN A 83 -1.99 49.91 -48.77
C GLN A 83 -0.61 50.33 -49.30
N THR A 84 -0.18 49.70 -50.39
CA THR A 84 1.02 50.06 -51.16
C THR A 84 0.60 50.41 -52.58
N ASN A 85 0.84 51.66 -52.99
CA ASN A 85 0.53 52.13 -54.33
C ASN A 85 1.62 51.68 -55.31
N LEU A 86 1.22 51.15 -56.45
CA LEU A 86 2.15 50.70 -57.48
C LEU A 86 2.62 51.90 -58.33
N PRO A 87 3.92 51.99 -58.64
CA PRO A 87 4.44 53.02 -59.54
C PRO A 87 3.98 52.77 -60.98
N ALA A 88 4.31 53.69 -61.89
CA ALA A 88 4.10 53.45 -63.31
C ALA A 88 5.01 52.32 -63.81
N VAL A 89 4.46 51.11 -63.93
CA VAL A 89 5.15 49.91 -64.36
C VAL A 89 4.27 49.10 -65.31
N VAL A 90 4.86 48.62 -66.40
CA VAL A 90 4.21 47.72 -67.35
C VAL A 90 4.78 46.32 -67.14
N LEU A 91 3.93 45.40 -66.66
CA LEU A 91 4.32 44.02 -66.37
C LEU A 91 4.11 43.14 -67.61
N GLN A 92 5.19 42.57 -68.16
CA GLN A 92 5.13 41.73 -69.36
C GLN A 92 4.53 40.35 -69.06
N PRO A 93 3.99 39.64 -70.06
CA PRO A 93 3.59 38.24 -69.91
C PRO A 93 4.69 37.38 -69.29
N GLY A 94 4.34 36.60 -68.27
CA GLY A 94 5.24 35.73 -67.52
C GLY A 94 6.20 36.45 -66.56
N GLN A 95 6.08 37.77 -66.38
CA GLN A 95 6.97 38.54 -65.51
C GLN A 95 6.40 38.69 -64.09
N TYR A 96 7.29 38.75 -63.10
CA TYR A 96 6.97 38.99 -61.69
C TYR A 96 7.19 40.45 -61.29
N LEU A 97 6.51 40.89 -60.23
CA LEU A 97 6.75 42.17 -59.56
C LEU A 97 6.84 41.93 -58.06
N LEU A 98 7.99 42.18 -57.46
CA LEU A 98 8.21 42.01 -56.03
C LEU A 98 7.94 43.30 -55.28
N ILE A 99 7.00 43.24 -54.35
CA ILE A 99 6.65 44.34 -53.46
C ILE A 99 7.16 43.98 -52.07
N GLN A 100 8.23 44.65 -51.64
CA GLN A 100 8.69 44.56 -50.25
C GLN A 100 7.69 45.28 -49.35
N GLU A 101 7.39 44.73 -48.18
CA GLU A 101 6.51 45.34 -47.19
C GLU A 101 7.25 45.56 -45.85
N ALA A 102 6.57 45.53 -44.71
CA ALA A 102 7.19 45.88 -43.43
C ALA A 102 8.36 44.95 -43.05
N ALA A 103 9.36 45.53 -42.38
CA ALA A 103 10.45 44.79 -41.77
C ALA A 103 10.06 44.30 -40.37
N GLY A 104 10.44 43.06 -40.04
CA GLY A 104 10.44 42.57 -38.66
C GLY A 104 11.78 42.82 -37.95
N SER A 105 11.98 42.18 -36.80
CA SER A 105 13.19 42.31 -35.97
C SER A 105 14.17 41.14 -36.09
N GLY A 106 13.80 40.08 -36.80
CA GLY A 106 14.57 38.87 -37.08
C GLY A 106 14.79 38.64 -38.57
N GLY A 107 14.98 37.38 -38.97
CA GLY A 107 15.37 37.02 -40.34
C GLY A 107 16.86 37.27 -40.61
N SER A 108 17.47 36.43 -41.45
CA SER A 108 18.90 36.54 -41.78
C SER A 108 19.16 36.87 -43.25
N THR A 109 18.13 36.78 -44.09
CA THR A 109 18.24 36.92 -45.55
C THR A 109 17.43 38.13 -46.02
N ALA A 110 18.04 39.02 -46.81
CA ALA A 110 17.32 40.09 -47.49
C ALA A 110 16.50 39.53 -48.66
N LEU A 111 15.39 40.20 -49.02
CA LEU A 111 14.69 39.90 -50.26
C LEU A 111 15.62 40.19 -51.47
N PRO A 112 15.40 39.53 -52.63
CA PRO A 112 15.89 40.05 -53.91
C PRO A 112 15.50 41.52 -54.05
N THR A 113 16.31 42.32 -54.75
CA THR A 113 16.04 43.76 -54.92
C THR A 113 14.59 43.99 -55.31
N PRO A 114 13.75 44.59 -54.44
CA PRO A 114 12.33 44.71 -54.70
C PRO A 114 12.07 45.73 -55.80
N ASP A 115 11.02 45.50 -56.59
CA ASP A 115 10.59 46.44 -57.62
C ASP A 115 9.80 47.61 -57.02
N VAL A 116 9.11 47.35 -55.91
CA VAL A 116 8.31 48.32 -55.17
C VAL A 116 8.60 48.17 -53.68
N ILE A 117 8.71 49.29 -52.96
CA ILE A 117 8.87 49.31 -51.50
C ILE A 117 7.59 49.89 -50.88
N GLY A 118 6.90 49.04 -50.14
CA GLY A 118 5.77 49.33 -49.27
C GLY A 118 6.14 49.21 -47.79
N THR A 119 5.13 49.37 -46.94
CA THR A 119 5.29 49.33 -45.46
C THR A 119 4.14 48.61 -44.76
N ILE A 120 3.36 47.79 -45.47
CA ILE A 120 2.24 47.04 -44.90
C ILE A 120 2.79 46.02 -43.91
N ALA A 121 2.32 46.05 -42.66
CA ALA A 121 2.60 44.99 -41.71
C ALA A 121 1.60 43.85 -41.90
N MET A 122 2.06 42.72 -42.42
CA MET A 122 1.22 41.55 -42.66
C MET A 122 1.31 40.57 -41.49
N ALA A 123 0.25 39.78 -41.27
CA ALA A 123 0.26 38.75 -40.25
C ALA A 123 0.83 37.43 -40.82
N GLY A 124 1.73 36.79 -40.08
CA GLY A 124 2.38 35.54 -40.49
C GLY A 124 1.48 34.30 -40.46
N THR A 125 0.26 34.38 -39.93
CA THR A 125 -0.64 33.22 -39.73
C THR A 125 -2.04 33.35 -40.33
N GLY A 126 -2.39 34.50 -40.90
CA GLY A 126 -3.71 34.71 -41.55
C GLY A 126 -4.07 36.16 -41.83
N GLY A 127 -4.70 36.42 -42.98
CA GLY A 127 -4.97 37.77 -43.48
C GLY A 127 -5.75 37.77 -44.80
N LYS A 128 -5.99 38.97 -45.35
CA LYS A 128 -6.64 39.17 -46.65
C LYS A 128 -5.88 40.20 -47.46
N LEU A 129 -5.63 39.89 -48.73
CA LEU A 129 -4.97 40.77 -49.70
C LEU A 129 -5.86 40.98 -50.91
N ALA A 130 -5.84 42.19 -51.45
CA ALA A 130 -6.52 42.53 -52.69
C ALA A 130 -5.59 43.33 -53.60
N LEU A 131 -5.51 42.93 -54.86
CA LEU A 131 -4.94 43.73 -55.93
C LEU A 131 -6.05 44.61 -56.52
N VAL A 132 -5.86 45.93 -56.54
CA VAL A 132 -6.90 46.90 -56.91
C VAL A 132 -6.41 47.79 -58.04
N SER A 133 -7.23 47.98 -59.07
CA SER A 133 -6.91 48.76 -60.27
C SER A 133 -6.89 50.29 -60.07
N ASN A 134 -7.00 50.74 -58.82
CA ASN A 134 -6.91 52.13 -58.40
C ASN A 134 -6.40 52.21 -56.95
N THR A 135 -6.28 53.42 -56.41
CA THR A 135 -5.76 53.68 -55.05
C THR A 135 -6.85 53.97 -54.01
N THR A 136 -8.12 53.73 -54.32
CA THR A 136 -9.22 53.92 -53.36
C THR A 136 -9.20 52.80 -52.34
N ALA A 137 -9.07 53.15 -51.06
CA ALA A 137 -9.07 52.16 -49.97
C ALA A 137 -10.40 51.38 -49.94
N LEU A 138 -10.30 50.05 -49.88
CA LEU A 138 -11.43 49.16 -49.71
C LEU A 138 -12.06 49.32 -48.31
N SER A 139 -13.32 48.92 -48.17
CA SER A 139 -14.01 48.95 -46.87
C SER A 139 -14.92 47.73 -46.71
N GLY A 140 -15.15 47.32 -45.47
CA GLY A 140 -15.96 46.14 -45.15
C GLY A 140 -15.14 44.86 -45.01
N SER A 141 -15.78 43.82 -44.47
CA SER A 141 -15.15 42.52 -44.18
C SER A 141 -14.89 41.68 -45.44
N CYS A 142 -15.70 41.87 -46.48
CA CYS A 142 -15.57 41.19 -47.77
C CYS A 142 -15.96 42.15 -48.91
N PRO A 143 -15.02 43.02 -49.35
CA PRO A 143 -15.30 43.99 -50.40
C PRO A 143 -15.47 43.30 -51.76
N SER A 144 -16.36 43.83 -52.59
CA SER A 144 -16.63 43.34 -53.95
C SER A 144 -16.69 44.51 -54.93
N GLY A 145 -16.25 44.32 -56.17
CA GLY A 145 -16.41 45.31 -57.24
C GLY A 145 -15.37 45.17 -58.33
N ALA A 146 -15.67 45.69 -59.52
CA ALA A 146 -14.83 45.52 -60.72
C ALA A 146 -13.43 46.18 -60.64
N ALA A 147 -13.15 46.95 -59.59
CA ALA A 147 -11.83 47.50 -59.33
C ALA A 147 -10.89 46.50 -58.65
N ILE A 148 -11.41 45.42 -58.03
CA ILE A 148 -10.60 44.35 -57.46
C ILE A 148 -10.24 43.41 -58.60
N ILE A 149 -8.94 43.21 -58.81
CA ILE A 149 -8.37 42.41 -59.91
C ILE A 149 -8.06 40.99 -59.45
N ASP A 150 -7.62 40.82 -58.20
CA ASP A 150 -7.36 39.53 -57.56
C ASP A 150 -7.50 39.68 -56.04
N PHE A 151 -7.95 38.64 -55.35
CA PHE A 151 -8.21 38.63 -53.92
C PHE A 151 -7.79 37.31 -53.26
N VAL A 152 -6.91 37.40 -52.26
CA VAL A 152 -6.40 36.23 -51.52
C VAL A 152 -6.74 36.34 -50.05
N GLY A 153 -7.61 35.45 -49.57
CA GLY A 153 -7.82 35.18 -48.15
C GLY A 153 -7.00 33.97 -47.71
N PHE A 154 -6.12 34.14 -46.71
CA PHE A 154 -5.23 33.06 -46.28
C PHE A 154 -5.45 32.67 -44.82
N SER A 155 -5.37 31.35 -44.57
CA SER A 155 -5.74 30.66 -43.32
C SER A 155 -7.25 30.47 -43.13
N ALA A 156 -7.63 29.41 -42.40
CA ALA A 156 -9.02 29.09 -42.06
C ALA A 156 -9.73 30.20 -41.25
N SER A 157 -8.98 31.17 -40.72
CA SER A 157 -9.51 32.34 -40.02
C SER A 157 -9.93 33.49 -40.95
N ALA A 158 -9.57 33.47 -42.23
CA ALA A 158 -9.96 34.48 -43.19
C ALA A 158 -11.46 34.38 -43.51
N ASN A 159 -12.20 35.47 -43.28
CA ASN A 159 -13.66 35.50 -43.45
C ASN A 159 -14.14 35.96 -44.85
N CYS A 160 -13.21 36.15 -45.78
CA CYS A 160 -13.45 36.46 -47.18
C CYS A 160 -12.26 35.96 -48.00
N TYR A 161 -12.54 35.38 -49.17
CA TYR A 161 -11.62 34.72 -50.09
C TYR A 161 -12.34 34.50 -51.42
N GLU A 162 -11.58 34.18 -52.46
CA GLU A 162 -12.14 33.72 -53.74
C GLU A 162 -12.41 32.22 -53.70
N GLY A 163 -13.52 31.79 -54.32
CA GLY A 163 -13.89 30.39 -54.49
C GLY A 163 -14.37 29.66 -53.23
N SER A 164 -13.99 28.39 -53.11
CA SER A 164 -14.60 27.45 -52.17
C SER A 164 -14.04 27.53 -50.74
N GLY A 165 -12.87 28.14 -50.55
CA GLY A 165 -12.23 28.29 -49.24
C GLY A 165 -11.00 29.19 -49.27
N PRO A 166 -10.47 29.60 -48.10
CA PRO A 166 -9.20 30.33 -48.04
C PRO A 166 -8.02 29.39 -48.34
N THR A 167 -6.85 29.98 -48.61
CA THR A 167 -5.61 29.21 -48.75
C THR A 167 -5.22 28.52 -47.42
N PRO A 168 -4.37 27.47 -47.44
CA PRO A 168 -3.75 26.94 -46.23
C PRO A 168 -2.99 28.03 -45.42
N ALA A 169 -2.87 27.85 -44.10
CA ALA A 169 -2.24 28.85 -43.25
C ALA A 169 -0.72 28.99 -43.54
N PRO A 170 -0.20 30.20 -43.76
CA PRO A 170 1.24 30.46 -43.77
C PRO A 170 1.84 30.38 -42.34
N SER A 171 3.16 30.53 -42.24
CA SER A 171 3.88 30.59 -40.97
C SER A 171 5.07 31.54 -41.06
N ASN A 172 5.85 31.66 -39.97
CA ASN A 172 7.11 32.40 -40.04
C ASN A 172 8.11 31.80 -41.05
N THR A 173 7.98 30.52 -41.43
CA THR A 173 8.85 29.87 -42.42
C THR A 173 8.18 29.61 -43.76
N ASN A 174 6.85 29.81 -43.88
CA ASN A 174 6.08 29.45 -45.06
C ASN A 174 5.27 30.65 -45.59
N ALA A 175 5.32 30.88 -46.90
CA ALA A 175 4.40 31.75 -47.64
C ALA A 175 3.21 30.94 -48.16
N VAL A 176 2.16 31.62 -48.61
CA VAL A 176 1.17 31.01 -49.49
C VAL A 176 1.60 31.24 -50.94
N LEU A 177 1.67 30.16 -51.71
CA LEU A 177 2.23 30.11 -53.05
C LEU A 177 1.13 29.68 -54.03
N ARG A 178 0.83 30.54 -55.02
CA ARG A 178 -0.09 30.20 -56.11
C ARG A 178 0.56 29.13 -57.00
N GLY A 179 -0.22 28.14 -57.41
CA GLY A 179 0.19 26.97 -58.16
C GLY A 179 0.82 27.32 -59.51
N ASP A 180 1.65 26.41 -60.02
CA ASP A 180 2.42 26.59 -61.25
C ASP A 180 3.12 27.96 -61.31
N ALA A 181 3.78 28.31 -60.21
CA ALA A 181 4.55 29.54 -60.06
C ALA A 181 3.77 30.85 -60.33
N GLY A 182 2.43 30.82 -60.23
CA GLY A 182 1.53 31.95 -60.51
C GLY A 182 0.56 31.69 -61.67
N CYS A 183 0.73 30.61 -62.44
CA CYS A 183 -0.09 30.30 -63.61
C CYS A 183 -1.42 29.60 -63.30
N THR A 184 -1.59 29.05 -62.09
CA THR A 184 -2.85 28.42 -61.68
C THR A 184 -3.77 29.46 -61.05
N ASP A 185 -4.77 29.90 -61.81
CA ASP A 185 -5.81 30.84 -61.36
C ASP A 185 -7.18 30.32 -61.81
N SER A 186 -7.87 29.64 -60.91
CA SER A 186 -9.21 29.07 -61.12
C SER A 186 -10.30 29.83 -60.36
N ASP A 187 -9.97 31.03 -59.86
CA ASP A 187 -10.79 31.85 -58.95
C ASP A 187 -11.11 31.16 -57.62
N ASP A 188 -10.25 30.25 -57.17
CA ASP A 188 -10.46 29.53 -55.93
C ASP A 188 -9.17 29.41 -55.12
N ASN A 189 -9.10 30.22 -54.06
CA ASN A 189 -7.93 30.31 -53.20
C ASN A 189 -7.57 28.94 -52.58
N ALA A 190 -8.54 28.07 -52.29
CA ALA A 190 -8.29 26.77 -51.69
C ALA A 190 -7.67 25.77 -52.68
N SER A 191 -7.99 25.86 -53.97
CA SER A 191 -7.40 25.00 -55.01
C SER A 191 -6.10 25.56 -55.59
N ASP A 192 -5.96 26.89 -55.62
CA ASP A 192 -4.88 27.54 -56.33
C ASP A 192 -3.62 27.72 -55.48
N PHE A 193 -3.72 27.67 -54.14
CA PHE A 193 -2.60 27.95 -53.25
C PHE A 193 -2.20 26.79 -52.34
N THR A 194 -0.89 26.69 -52.08
CA THR A 194 -0.31 25.83 -51.05
C THR A 194 0.56 26.64 -50.09
N ALA A 195 0.74 26.16 -48.85
CA ALA A 195 1.70 26.76 -47.92
C ALA A 195 3.07 26.09 -48.08
N GLY A 196 4.12 26.85 -48.38
CA GLY A 196 5.47 26.34 -48.62
C GLY A 196 6.55 27.40 -48.38
N ALA A 197 7.82 27.03 -48.51
CA ALA A 197 8.94 27.97 -48.31
C ALA A 197 8.83 29.18 -49.28
N PRO A 198 8.99 30.44 -48.80
CA PRO A 198 8.87 31.62 -49.66
C PRO A 198 9.93 31.63 -50.76
N THR A 199 9.53 31.98 -51.99
CA THR A 199 10.43 32.06 -53.16
C THR A 199 10.25 33.39 -53.90
N PRO A 200 10.61 34.54 -53.28
CA PRO A 200 10.37 35.86 -53.86
C PRO A 200 11.13 36.08 -55.17
N ARG A 201 10.46 36.67 -56.17
CA ARG A 201 10.99 36.98 -57.51
C ARG A 201 10.59 38.38 -57.92
N ASN A 202 11.57 39.15 -58.36
CA ASN A 202 11.38 40.50 -58.88
C ASN A 202 11.26 40.50 -60.42
N SER A 203 11.11 41.67 -61.01
CA SER A 203 10.97 41.86 -62.46
C SER A 203 12.17 41.44 -63.30
N THR A 204 13.33 41.15 -62.67
CA THR A 204 14.52 40.63 -63.34
C THR A 204 14.61 39.10 -63.34
N ALA A 205 13.70 38.43 -62.62
CA ALA A 205 13.60 36.97 -62.67
C ALA A 205 13.27 36.50 -64.10
N PRO A 206 13.72 35.30 -64.51
CA PRO A 206 13.34 34.74 -65.80
C PRO A 206 11.82 34.71 -65.97
N VAL A 207 11.34 35.11 -67.15
CA VAL A 207 9.91 35.05 -67.48
C VAL A 207 9.40 33.61 -67.42
N HIS A 208 8.26 33.40 -66.77
CA HIS A 208 7.61 32.12 -66.59
C HIS A 208 6.37 32.03 -67.47
N ALA A 209 6.41 31.18 -68.50
CA ALA A 209 5.31 31.05 -69.46
C ALA A 209 4.25 30.07 -68.96
N CYS A 210 3.03 30.54 -68.74
CA CYS A 210 1.89 29.69 -68.41
C CYS A 210 1.48 28.84 -69.61
N GLY A 211 1.56 27.51 -69.48
CA GLY A 211 1.21 26.57 -70.57
C GLY A 211 2.18 25.41 -70.83
N GLY A 212 2.98 24.99 -69.84
CA GLY A 212 3.75 23.74 -69.93
C GLY A 212 4.46 23.43 -68.62
N GLY A 213 4.02 22.37 -67.93
CA GLY A 213 4.58 21.95 -66.64
C GLY A 213 6.10 21.80 -66.67
N GLY A 214 6.77 22.28 -65.63
CA GLY A 214 8.19 21.99 -65.44
C GLY A 214 8.43 20.55 -65.02
N PRO A 215 9.70 20.09 -65.00
CA PRO A 215 10.08 18.81 -64.41
C PRO A 215 9.55 18.70 -62.96
N THR A 216 8.83 17.63 -62.62
CA THR A 216 8.46 17.33 -61.23
C THR A 216 9.38 16.26 -60.64
N ASN A 217 9.68 16.35 -59.35
CA ASN A 217 10.43 15.29 -58.64
C ASN A 217 9.49 14.12 -58.30
N PRO A 218 10.01 12.90 -58.11
CA PRO A 218 9.22 11.82 -57.52
C PRO A 218 8.76 12.21 -56.10
N SER A 219 7.70 11.57 -55.61
CA SER A 219 7.25 11.68 -54.22
C SER A 219 7.09 10.30 -53.60
N ALA A 220 7.11 10.20 -52.26
CA ALA A 220 7.07 8.91 -51.58
C ALA A 220 6.23 8.93 -50.29
N SER A 221 5.53 7.84 -50.01
CA SER A 221 4.87 7.58 -48.72
C SER A 221 5.24 6.20 -48.18
N GLY A 222 5.43 6.11 -46.87
CA GLY A 222 5.91 4.90 -46.22
C GLY A 222 4.92 4.33 -45.22
N SER A 223 4.84 3.00 -45.12
CA SER A 223 4.02 2.29 -44.13
C SER A 223 4.67 0.97 -43.68
N ALA A 224 4.25 0.46 -42.52
CA ALA A 224 4.66 -0.83 -41.98
C ALA A 224 3.43 -1.71 -41.68
N ASN A 225 3.52 -3.00 -41.98
CA ASN A 225 2.48 -3.98 -41.66
C ASN A 225 3.08 -5.29 -41.11
N PRO A 226 2.89 -5.61 -39.82
CA PRO A 226 2.21 -4.80 -38.81
C PRO A 226 3.04 -3.56 -38.41
N ALA A 227 2.35 -2.48 -38.03
CA ALA A 227 2.97 -1.23 -37.57
C ALA A 227 3.45 -1.29 -36.09
N ILE A 228 3.05 -2.34 -35.36
CA ILE A 228 3.51 -2.64 -33.99
C ILE A 228 4.13 -4.03 -34.02
N VAL A 229 5.38 -4.15 -33.59
CA VAL A 229 6.17 -5.38 -33.73
C VAL A 229 6.91 -5.69 -32.44
N VAL A 230 6.80 -6.92 -31.99
CA VAL A 230 7.64 -7.44 -30.90
C VAL A 230 9.08 -7.58 -31.40
N ARG A 231 10.05 -7.04 -30.66
CA ARG A 231 11.47 -7.22 -31.01
C ARG A 231 11.80 -8.72 -31.19
N GLY A 232 12.60 -9.04 -32.20
CA GLY A 232 12.88 -10.40 -32.65
C GLY A 232 12.00 -10.86 -33.82
N ASN A 233 10.86 -10.21 -34.05
CA ASN A 233 9.97 -10.50 -35.19
C ASN A 233 10.25 -9.60 -36.39
N SER A 234 9.55 -9.84 -37.48
CA SER A 234 9.64 -9.07 -38.72
C SER A 234 8.38 -8.27 -39.03
N THR A 235 8.53 -7.26 -39.88
CA THR A 235 7.43 -6.47 -40.45
C THR A 235 7.68 -6.18 -41.92
N GLN A 236 6.62 -6.10 -42.71
CA GLN A 236 6.71 -5.67 -44.09
C GLN A 236 6.65 -4.15 -44.16
N LEU A 237 7.73 -3.54 -44.62
CA LEU A 237 7.82 -2.12 -44.94
C LEU A 237 7.41 -1.92 -46.40
N THR A 238 6.53 -0.95 -46.65
CA THR A 238 6.05 -0.61 -47.99
C THR A 238 6.26 0.87 -48.25
N VAL A 239 6.85 1.20 -49.40
CA VAL A 239 7.04 2.56 -49.90
C VAL A 239 6.30 2.68 -51.22
N LEU A 240 5.36 3.61 -51.31
CA LEU A 240 4.66 3.97 -52.54
C LEU A 240 5.37 5.19 -53.13
N VAL A 241 5.87 5.07 -54.37
CA VAL A 241 6.57 6.14 -55.08
C VAL A 241 5.70 6.64 -56.22
N THR A 242 5.40 7.95 -56.23
CA THR A 242 4.77 8.62 -57.38
C THR A 242 5.87 9.08 -58.35
N PRO A 243 5.80 8.75 -59.66
CA PRO A 243 6.78 9.20 -60.64
C PRO A 243 6.87 10.74 -60.72
N GLY A 244 8.09 11.25 -60.82
CA GLY A 244 8.32 12.60 -61.34
C GLY A 244 8.09 12.63 -62.84
N THR A 245 7.62 13.75 -63.37
CA THR A 245 7.26 13.97 -64.78
C THR A 245 8.23 14.92 -65.47
N LEU A 246 8.29 14.88 -66.80
CA LEU A 246 9.03 15.81 -67.66
C LEU A 246 10.56 15.90 -67.39
N PRO A 247 11.33 14.83 -67.65
CA PRO A 247 10.90 13.53 -68.18
C PRO A 247 10.34 12.61 -67.08
N ASP A 248 9.51 11.65 -67.50
CA ASP A 248 8.90 10.67 -66.59
C ASP A 248 9.97 9.79 -65.94
N SER A 249 9.79 9.47 -64.67
CA SER A 249 10.66 8.54 -63.96
C SER A 249 10.44 7.12 -64.49
N LEU A 250 11.50 6.45 -64.94
CA LEU A 250 11.44 5.10 -65.52
C LEU A 250 12.00 4.02 -64.58
N SER A 251 12.83 4.39 -63.60
CA SER A 251 13.31 3.46 -62.56
C SER A 251 13.69 4.21 -61.28
N TYR A 252 13.75 3.49 -60.16
CA TYR A 252 14.01 4.06 -58.84
C TYR A 252 15.00 3.22 -58.03
N SER A 253 15.81 3.90 -57.22
CA SER A 253 16.58 3.33 -56.13
C SER A 253 15.92 3.76 -54.82
N VAL A 254 15.31 2.82 -54.11
CA VAL A 254 14.65 3.05 -52.81
C VAL A 254 15.48 2.41 -51.71
N THR A 255 15.93 3.24 -50.77
CA THR A 255 16.75 2.80 -49.64
C THR A 255 16.22 3.36 -48.33
N ALA A 256 16.41 2.65 -47.22
CA ALA A 256 16.07 3.15 -45.88
C ALA A 256 17.21 2.97 -44.88
N ASP A 257 17.28 3.85 -43.90
CA ASP A 257 18.10 3.65 -42.70
C ASP A 257 17.27 2.88 -41.66
N LEU A 258 17.55 1.58 -41.51
CA LEU A 258 16.89 0.71 -40.54
C LEU A 258 17.73 0.47 -39.27
N SER A 259 18.79 1.26 -39.05
CA SER A 259 19.66 1.10 -37.87
C SER A 259 18.90 1.29 -36.54
N ALA A 260 17.82 2.08 -36.54
CA ALA A 260 16.96 2.29 -35.37
C ALA A 260 16.25 1.01 -34.87
N ILE A 261 16.19 -0.03 -35.69
CA ILE A 261 15.66 -1.37 -35.35
C ILE A 261 16.73 -2.47 -35.45
N GLY A 262 17.99 -2.08 -35.61
CA GLY A 262 19.13 -3.01 -35.69
C GLY A 262 19.17 -3.86 -36.98
N ASP A 263 18.50 -3.41 -38.05
CA ASP A 263 18.54 -4.05 -39.38
C ASP A 263 19.51 -3.29 -40.31
N ALA A 264 19.56 -3.68 -41.59
CA ALA A 264 20.48 -3.16 -42.59
C ALA A 264 20.40 -1.62 -42.76
N ASN A 265 21.56 -0.99 -42.92
CA ASN A 265 21.67 0.42 -43.30
C ASN A 265 22.80 0.60 -44.33
N PRO A 266 22.50 1.06 -45.57
CA PRO A 266 21.16 1.25 -46.12
C PRO A 266 20.50 -0.10 -46.47
N ALA A 267 19.21 -0.24 -46.17
CA ALA A 267 18.38 -1.35 -46.66
C ALA A 267 17.80 -1.01 -48.03
N THR A 268 18.06 -1.82 -49.06
CA THR A 268 17.52 -1.61 -50.42
C THR A 268 16.17 -2.32 -50.57
N PHE A 269 15.13 -1.58 -50.95
CA PHE A 269 13.79 -2.11 -51.14
C PHE A 269 13.67 -2.79 -52.52
N THR A 270 12.85 -3.83 -52.60
CA THR A 270 12.56 -4.55 -53.85
C THR A 270 11.33 -3.97 -54.52
N ASP A 271 11.44 -3.70 -55.82
CA ASP A 271 10.32 -3.28 -56.65
C ASP A 271 9.27 -4.41 -56.75
N ALA A 272 8.05 -4.13 -56.31
CA ALA A 272 6.90 -5.04 -56.31
C ALA A 272 5.92 -4.77 -57.47
N GLY A 273 6.24 -3.85 -58.38
CA GLY A 273 5.37 -3.45 -59.48
C GLY A 273 4.43 -2.28 -59.14
N PRO A 274 3.69 -1.74 -60.12
CA PRO A 274 2.77 -0.64 -59.92
C PRO A 274 1.49 -1.07 -59.19
N ASP A 275 0.91 -0.20 -58.37
CA ASP A 275 -0.32 -0.45 -57.60
C ASP A 275 -1.63 -0.24 -58.41
N GLY A 276 -1.52 0.21 -59.65
CA GLY A 276 -2.67 0.56 -60.50
C GLY A 276 -3.26 1.95 -60.27
N ASN A 277 -2.76 2.70 -59.29
CA ASN A 277 -3.18 4.08 -58.98
C ASN A 277 -2.10 5.12 -59.35
N GLY A 278 -1.11 4.73 -60.15
CA GLY A 278 -0.02 5.59 -60.58
C GLY A 278 1.19 5.62 -59.64
N HIS A 279 1.28 4.69 -58.68
CA HIS A 279 2.48 4.51 -57.84
C HIS A 279 3.27 3.27 -58.24
N GLN A 280 4.58 3.34 -58.08
CA GLN A 280 5.47 2.18 -58.03
C GLN A 280 5.62 1.71 -56.58
N VAL A 281 5.41 0.42 -56.32
CA VAL A 281 5.45 -0.13 -54.95
C VAL A 281 6.81 -0.76 -54.68
N PHE A 282 7.40 -0.41 -53.54
CA PHE A 282 8.66 -0.98 -53.06
C PHE A 282 8.45 -1.63 -51.71
N THR A 283 8.99 -2.84 -51.51
CA THR A 283 8.83 -3.59 -50.26
C THR A 283 10.16 -4.05 -49.67
N TYR A 284 10.23 -4.11 -48.35
CA TYR A 284 11.35 -4.70 -47.61
C TYR A 284 10.80 -5.43 -46.38
N THR A 285 11.23 -6.67 -46.13
CA THR A 285 10.90 -7.38 -44.89
C THR A 285 11.97 -7.05 -43.86
N ALA A 286 11.63 -6.18 -42.91
CA ALA A 286 12.55 -5.76 -41.86
C ALA A 286 12.48 -6.69 -40.65
N ASN A 287 13.62 -7.07 -40.10
CA ASN A 287 13.74 -7.81 -38.84
C ASN A 287 14.07 -6.83 -37.72
N VAL A 288 13.24 -6.80 -36.67
CA VAL A 288 13.53 -5.98 -35.49
C VAL A 288 14.49 -6.74 -34.60
N ALA A 289 15.71 -6.25 -34.41
CA ALA A 289 16.71 -6.94 -33.60
C ALA A 289 16.27 -7.09 -32.13
N MET A 290 16.65 -8.20 -31.49
CA MET A 290 16.33 -8.47 -30.08
C MET A 290 16.86 -7.42 -29.09
N ALA A 291 17.91 -6.68 -29.46
CA ALA A 291 18.49 -5.61 -28.65
C ALA A 291 17.76 -4.26 -28.82
N THR A 292 16.75 -4.17 -29.70
CA THR A 292 16.03 -2.92 -29.97
C THR A 292 15.27 -2.46 -28.73
N THR A 293 15.43 -1.18 -28.38
CA THR A 293 14.68 -0.55 -27.28
C THR A 293 13.20 -0.40 -27.65
N PRO A 294 12.25 -0.72 -26.75
CA PRO A 294 10.83 -0.50 -27.00
C PRO A 294 10.47 0.97 -27.26
N GLY A 295 9.33 1.19 -27.91
CA GLY A 295 8.79 2.52 -28.23
C GLY A 295 8.77 2.84 -29.73
N SER A 296 8.32 4.05 -30.04
CA SER A 296 8.17 4.52 -31.43
C SER A 296 9.52 4.72 -32.12
N LYS A 297 9.59 4.28 -33.37
CA LYS A 297 10.73 4.40 -34.29
C LYS A 297 10.26 5.11 -35.55
N SER A 298 11.12 6.00 -36.06
CA SER A 298 10.96 6.62 -37.37
C SER A 298 12.07 6.10 -38.26
N LEU A 299 11.72 5.45 -39.36
CA LEU A 299 12.66 4.83 -40.30
C LEU A 299 12.76 5.73 -41.54
N PRO A 300 13.86 6.48 -41.72
CA PRO A 300 14.03 7.36 -42.87
C PRO A 300 14.18 6.59 -44.17
N VAL A 301 13.45 7.00 -45.20
CA VAL A 301 13.50 6.44 -46.55
C VAL A 301 13.96 7.50 -47.54
N SER A 302 14.86 7.12 -48.44
CA SER A 302 15.37 7.92 -49.56
C SER A 302 15.04 7.24 -50.89
N VAL A 303 14.48 8.00 -51.81
CA VAL A 303 14.15 7.59 -53.18
C VAL A 303 14.97 8.43 -54.14
N VAL A 304 15.61 7.79 -55.13
CA VAL A 304 16.30 8.45 -56.24
C VAL A 304 15.79 7.85 -57.54
N ASP A 305 15.34 8.65 -58.50
CA ASP A 305 14.93 8.15 -59.81
C ASP A 305 16.09 8.14 -60.84
N ASP A 306 15.80 7.67 -62.06
CA ASP A 306 16.72 7.61 -63.20
C ASP A 306 17.12 8.99 -63.76
N GLN A 307 16.47 10.05 -63.30
CA GLN A 307 16.78 11.44 -63.63
C GLN A 307 17.60 12.13 -62.51
N ASN A 308 18.09 11.35 -61.53
CA ASN A 308 18.82 11.81 -60.36
C ASN A 308 18.01 12.77 -59.46
N ARG A 309 16.68 12.78 -59.55
CA ARG A 309 15.79 13.52 -58.67
C ARG A 309 15.53 12.71 -57.41
N THR A 310 15.29 13.38 -56.29
CA THR A 310 15.17 12.73 -54.98
C THR A 310 13.83 13.00 -54.31
N ALA A 311 13.38 12.02 -53.51
CA ALA A 311 12.27 12.14 -52.58
C ALA A 311 12.63 11.48 -51.25
N SER A 312 11.96 11.88 -50.17
CA SER A 312 12.11 11.24 -48.86
C SER A 312 10.79 11.07 -48.14
N THR A 313 10.73 10.09 -47.25
CA THR A 313 9.58 9.84 -46.37
C THR A 313 10.04 9.15 -45.08
N LEU A 314 9.12 8.98 -44.13
CA LEU A 314 9.36 8.26 -42.88
C LEU A 314 8.37 7.10 -42.79
N ILE A 315 8.84 5.92 -42.36
CA ILE A 315 7.96 4.84 -41.92
C ILE A 315 7.90 4.86 -40.38
N ALA A 316 6.70 5.00 -39.84
CA ALA A 316 6.47 4.88 -38.39
C ALA A 316 6.33 3.41 -38.00
N LEU A 317 7.04 3.00 -36.95
CA LEU A 317 6.98 1.64 -36.39
C LEU A 317 7.04 1.71 -34.86
N THR A 318 6.21 0.95 -34.15
CA THR A 318 6.32 0.82 -32.69
C THR A 318 6.90 -0.55 -32.32
N VAL A 319 7.98 -0.55 -31.53
CA VAL A 319 8.60 -1.79 -31.05
C VAL A 319 8.11 -2.10 -29.64
N THR A 320 7.70 -3.35 -29.39
CA THR A 320 7.28 -3.84 -28.07
C THR A 320 8.18 -4.98 -27.58
N LEU A 321 8.12 -5.26 -26.27
CA LEU A 321 8.73 -6.47 -25.70
C LEU A 321 7.82 -7.68 -25.91
N PRO A 322 8.37 -8.90 -25.95
CA PRO A 322 7.55 -10.11 -25.86
C PRO A 322 6.71 -10.09 -24.58
N PRO A 323 5.46 -10.56 -24.62
CA PRO A 323 4.67 -10.74 -23.41
C PRO A 323 5.35 -11.72 -22.45
N VAL A 324 5.13 -11.50 -21.15
CA VAL A 324 5.58 -12.38 -20.07
C VAL A 324 4.37 -12.88 -19.30
N THR A 325 4.46 -14.08 -18.74
CA THR A 325 3.39 -14.64 -17.89
C THR A 325 3.38 -13.98 -16.51
N ILE A 326 2.29 -14.14 -15.74
CA ILE A 326 2.27 -13.68 -14.35
C ILE A 326 3.39 -14.36 -13.54
N MET A 327 3.62 -15.65 -13.75
CA MET A 327 4.64 -16.43 -13.05
C MET A 327 6.06 -15.91 -13.32
N GLN A 328 6.33 -15.38 -14.53
CA GLN A 328 7.60 -14.70 -14.83
C GLN A 328 7.72 -13.31 -14.21
N ILE A 329 6.59 -12.62 -14.01
CA ILE A 329 6.53 -11.34 -13.30
C ILE A 329 6.77 -11.58 -11.81
N GLN A 330 6.13 -12.57 -11.20
CA GLN A 330 6.29 -12.91 -9.79
C GLN A 330 7.67 -13.52 -9.50
N GLY A 331 8.05 -14.56 -10.25
CA GLY A 331 9.29 -15.31 -10.05
C GLY A 331 9.28 -16.21 -8.80
N HIS A 332 10.44 -16.78 -8.49
CA HIS A 332 10.67 -17.74 -7.40
C HIS A 332 11.01 -17.12 -6.04
N GLY A 333 10.95 -15.79 -5.92
CA GLY A 333 11.34 -15.04 -4.73
C GLY A 333 10.18 -14.23 -4.17
N ALA A 334 10.42 -13.58 -3.03
CA ALA A 334 9.44 -12.64 -2.45
C ALA A 334 9.35 -11.29 -3.19
N ALA A 335 10.20 -11.05 -4.18
CA ALA A 335 10.20 -9.83 -4.99
C ALA A 335 10.40 -10.19 -6.47
N SER A 336 9.81 -9.38 -7.34
CA SER A 336 9.84 -9.62 -8.78
C SER A 336 11.25 -9.54 -9.37
N PRO A 337 11.66 -10.50 -10.22
CA PRO A 337 12.89 -10.37 -11.02
C PRO A 337 12.78 -9.29 -12.11
N LEU A 338 11.58 -8.76 -12.37
CA LEU A 338 11.29 -7.75 -13.39
C LEU A 338 11.02 -6.36 -12.79
N LEU A 339 11.36 -6.13 -11.52
CA LEU A 339 11.17 -4.86 -10.83
C LEU A 339 11.65 -3.66 -11.65
N GLY A 340 10.76 -2.69 -11.85
CA GLY A 340 11.02 -1.46 -12.59
C GLY A 340 10.86 -1.56 -14.10
N GLN A 341 10.70 -2.76 -14.66
CA GLN A 341 10.48 -2.98 -16.09
C GLN A 341 9.01 -2.76 -16.46
N THR A 342 8.75 -2.32 -17.69
CA THR A 342 7.40 -2.29 -18.27
C THR A 342 7.16 -3.59 -19.02
N VAL A 343 6.12 -4.31 -18.63
CA VAL A 343 5.77 -5.64 -19.15
C VAL A 343 4.38 -5.64 -19.75
N THR A 344 4.05 -6.71 -20.47
CA THR A 344 2.69 -7.02 -20.91
C THR A 344 2.43 -8.49 -20.63
N THR A 345 1.30 -8.78 -19.98
CA THR A 345 0.80 -10.14 -19.73
C THR A 345 -0.58 -10.30 -20.36
N LEU A 346 -0.86 -11.48 -20.91
CA LEU A 346 -2.03 -11.72 -21.78
C LEU A 346 -2.93 -12.80 -21.22
N GLY A 347 -4.24 -12.69 -21.48
CA GLY A 347 -5.20 -13.77 -21.23
C GLY A 347 -5.51 -14.07 -19.76
N ASN A 348 -5.27 -13.13 -18.85
CA ASN A 348 -5.46 -13.34 -17.41
C ASN A 348 -6.93 -13.10 -17.02
N VAL A 349 -7.39 -13.78 -15.97
CA VAL A 349 -8.79 -13.67 -15.51
C VAL A 349 -8.84 -12.78 -14.27
N VAL A 350 -9.71 -11.76 -14.29
CA VAL A 350 -9.96 -10.90 -13.10
C VAL A 350 -10.63 -11.73 -12.00
N THR A 351 -10.00 -11.84 -10.83
CA THR A 351 -10.46 -12.68 -9.71
C THR A 351 -11.15 -11.88 -8.61
N ALA A 352 -10.74 -10.62 -8.39
CA ALA A 352 -11.35 -9.74 -7.41
C ALA A 352 -11.10 -8.25 -7.73
N LEU A 353 -11.94 -7.36 -7.20
CA LEU A 353 -11.85 -5.90 -7.42
C LEU A 353 -11.58 -5.19 -6.10
N THR A 354 -10.79 -4.12 -6.16
CA THR A 354 -10.61 -3.17 -5.05
C THR A 354 -11.08 -1.78 -5.49
N THR A 355 -11.11 -0.82 -4.57
CA THR A 355 -11.44 0.58 -4.88
C THR A 355 -10.38 1.29 -5.73
N LYS A 356 -9.18 0.71 -5.91
CA LYS A 356 -8.04 1.32 -6.62
C LYS A 356 -7.32 0.38 -7.60
N GLY A 357 -7.91 -0.77 -7.89
CA GLY A 357 -7.26 -1.80 -8.70
C GLY A 357 -8.05 -3.09 -8.71
N PHE A 358 -7.43 -4.15 -9.22
CA PHE A 358 -8.04 -5.48 -9.27
C PHE A 358 -6.96 -6.56 -9.24
N PHE A 359 -7.34 -7.74 -8.77
CA PHE A 359 -6.54 -8.95 -8.85
C PHE A 359 -6.87 -9.72 -10.12
N MET A 360 -5.86 -10.34 -10.72
CA MET A 360 -6.02 -11.24 -11.85
C MET A 360 -5.13 -12.47 -11.68
N GLN A 361 -5.50 -13.56 -12.31
CA GLN A 361 -4.75 -14.82 -12.25
C GLN A 361 -4.67 -15.48 -13.62
N ASP A 362 -3.54 -16.12 -13.92
CA ASP A 362 -3.38 -16.94 -15.13
C ASP A 362 -4.29 -18.18 -15.00
N PRO A 363 -5.19 -18.45 -15.96
CA PRO A 363 -6.11 -19.58 -15.87
C PRO A 363 -5.47 -20.95 -16.05
N ASN A 364 -4.26 -21.01 -16.58
CA ASN A 364 -3.54 -22.27 -16.81
C ASN A 364 -2.46 -22.50 -15.75
N GLY A 365 -1.84 -21.43 -15.26
CA GLY A 365 -0.64 -21.48 -14.42
C GLY A 365 0.53 -22.19 -15.09
N ASP A 366 1.62 -22.40 -14.36
CA ASP A 366 2.79 -23.15 -14.84
C ASP A 366 2.98 -24.52 -14.17
N GLY A 367 2.19 -24.81 -13.12
CA GLY A 367 2.28 -26.04 -12.33
C GLY A 367 3.49 -26.10 -11.39
N ASP A 368 4.25 -25.02 -11.26
CA ASP A 368 5.32 -24.87 -10.28
C ASP A 368 4.72 -24.31 -8.97
N PRO A 369 4.72 -25.08 -7.87
CA PRO A 369 4.12 -24.63 -6.61
C PRO A 369 4.90 -23.48 -5.93
N THR A 370 6.05 -23.07 -6.46
CA THR A 370 6.92 -22.03 -5.88
C THR A 370 6.81 -20.67 -6.56
N THR A 371 6.02 -20.55 -7.63
CA THR A 371 5.70 -19.30 -8.32
C THR A 371 4.22 -18.98 -8.15
N SER A 372 3.87 -17.69 -8.07
CA SER A 372 2.47 -17.27 -8.04
C SER A 372 1.92 -17.11 -9.46
N ASP A 373 0.70 -17.63 -9.66
CA ASP A 373 -0.10 -17.41 -10.88
C ASP A 373 -0.95 -16.13 -10.80
N GLY A 374 -0.98 -15.47 -9.64
CA GLY A 374 -1.80 -14.29 -9.33
C GLY A 374 -1.00 -13.00 -9.32
N LEU A 375 -1.66 -11.87 -9.63
CA LEU A 375 -1.04 -10.55 -9.66
C LEU A 375 -2.04 -9.44 -9.37
N TYR A 376 -1.60 -8.39 -8.68
CA TYR A 376 -2.40 -7.18 -8.47
C TYR A 376 -2.10 -6.10 -9.53
N VAL A 377 -3.14 -5.41 -10.00
CA VAL A 377 -3.06 -4.30 -10.95
C VAL A 377 -3.59 -3.04 -10.30
N TYR A 378 -2.70 -2.07 -10.05
CA TYR A 378 -3.04 -0.80 -9.43
C TYR A 378 -3.43 0.25 -10.48
N THR A 379 -4.71 0.64 -10.49
CA THR A 379 -5.29 1.66 -11.39
C THR A 379 -5.40 3.04 -10.76
N GLY A 380 -5.25 3.17 -9.44
CA GLY A 380 -5.34 4.43 -8.69
C GLY A 380 -6.78 4.96 -8.47
N THR A 381 -7.71 4.52 -9.31
CA THR A 381 -9.17 4.72 -9.20
C THR A 381 -9.88 3.38 -9.32
N ALA A 382 -11.19 3.35 -9.04
CA ALA A 382 -12.01 2.16 -9.25
C ALA A 382 -11.85 1.63 -10.69
N PRO A 383 -11.59 0.33 -10.87
CA PRO A 383 -11.38 -0.26 -12.19
C PRO A 383 -12.70 -0.39 -12.97
N THR A 384 -12.60 -0.42 -14.31
CA THR A 384 -13.77 -0.58 -15.20
C THR A 384 -14.04 -2.03 -15.61
N VAL A 385 -13.20 -2.97 -15.18
CA VAL A 385 -13.35 -4.42 -15.43
C VAL A 385 -14.28 -5.06 -14.41
N ALA A 386 -14.79 -6.25 -14.73
CA ALA A 386 -15.56 -7.09 -13.82
C ALA A 386 -14.84 -8.41 -13.51
N VAL A 387 -15.13 -9.01 -12.36
CA VAL A 387 -14.69 -10.38 -12.02
C VAL A 387 -15.13 -11.34 -13.14
N GLY A 388 -14.22 -12.22 -13.56
CA GLY A 388 -14.41 -13.16 -14.66
C GLY A 388 -14.19 -12.58 -16.06
N ASN A 389 -13.78 -11.32 -16.19
CA ASN A 389 -13.24 -10.77 -17.45
C ASN A 389 -11.88 -11.39 -17.76
N VAL A 390 -11.63 -11.65 -19.04
CA VAL A 390 -10.29 -11.99 -19.54
C VAL A 390 -9.62 -10.71 -20.02
N VAL A 391 -8.42 -10.44 -19.53
CA VAL A 391 -7.71 -9.18 -19.72
C VAL A 391 -6.27 -9.38 -20.18
N ASP A 392 -5.85 -8.51 -21.10
CA ASP A 392 -4.46 -8.26 -21.43
C ASP A 392 -4.04 -6.97 -20.72
N VAL A 393 -2.97 -7.04 -19.93
CA VAL A 393 -2.52 -5.93 -19.09
C VAL A 393 -1.06 -5.61 -19.39
N GLY A 394 -0.82 -4.38 -19.82
CA GLY A 394 0.50 -3.76 -19.84
C GLY A 394 0.70 -2.88 -18.61
N GLY A 395 1.90 -2.81 -18.05
CA GLY A 395 2.17 -1.97 -16.88
C GLY A 395 3.61 -2.02 -16.42
N LYS A 396 4.00 -1.12 -15.52
CA LYS A 396 5.31 -1.13 -14.87
C LYS A 396 5.26 -2.02 -13.63
N VAL A 397 6.19 -2.95 -13.52
CA VAL A 397 6.34 -3.81 -12.35
C VAL A 397 6.91 -3.01 -11.19
N THR A 398 6.23 -3.04 -10.05
CA THR A 398 6.60 -2.36 -8.81
C THR A 398 6.37 -3.26 -7.61
N GLU A 399 7.15 -3.08 -6.55
CA GLU A 399 6.84 -3.64 -5.24
C GLU A 399 6.09 -2.60 -4.41
N PHE A 400 4.98 -3.01 -3.80
CA PHE A 400 4.24 -2.19 -2.86
C PHE A 400 3.79 -3.05 -1.67
N GLY A 401 4.15 -2.61 -0.46
CA GLY A 401 3.79 -3.35 0.75
C GLY A 401 4.33 -4.79 0.80
N GLY A 402 5.42 -5.11 0.09
CA GLY A 402 5.97 -6.47 0.06
C GLY A 402 5.26 -7.42 -0.91
N ALA A 403 4.40 -6.92 -1.79
CA ALA A 403 3.80 -7.64 -2.90
C ALA A 403 4.14 -6.99 -4.24
N THR A 404 4.19 -7.79 -5.29
CA THR A 404 4.41 -7.33 -6.67
C THR A 404 3.10 -6.85 -7.28
N GLU A 405 3.13 -5.69 -7.94
CA GLU A 405 1.98 -5.13 -8.65
C GLU A 405 2.35 -4.47 -9.99
N LEU A 406 1.36 -4.30 -10.85
CA LEU A 406 1.48 -3.48 -12.07
C LEU A 406 0.90 -2.08 -11.86
N THR A 407 1.72 -1.06 -12.08
CA THR A 407 1.32 0.36 -12.03
C THR A 407 1.30 0.99 -13.42
N THR A 408 0.63 2.15 -13.54
CA THR A 408 0.35 2.82 -14.83
C THR A 408 -0.21 1.87 -15.89
N PRO A 409 -1.25 1.08 -15.57
CA PRO A 409 -1.65 -0.03 -16.42
C PRO A 409 -2.39 0.43 -17.67
N SER A 410 -2.18 -0.30 -18.77
CA SER A 410 -3.06 -0.32 -19.94
C SER A 410 -3.82 -1.64 -19.96
N VAL A 411 -5.15 -1.60 -19.85
CA VAL A 411 -5.99 -2.79 -19.72
C VAL A 411 -6.86 -2.95 -20.97
N THR A 412 -6.83 -4.13 -21.58
CA THR A 412 -7.72 -4.51 -22.68
C THR A 412 -8.54 -5.72 -22.28
N VAL A 413 -9.87 -5.61 -22.29
CA VAL A 413 -10.77 -6.75 -22.05
C VAL A 413 -10.91 -7.54 -23.35
N THR A 414 -10.37 -8.75 -23.40
CA THR A 414 -10.40 -9.63 -24.57
C THR A 414 -11.63 -10.55 -24.57
N ALA A 415 -12.21 -10.83 -23.39
CA ALA A 415 -13.52 -11.48 -23.25
C ALA A 415 -14.29 -10.92 -22.05
N ALA A 416 -15.59 -10.63 -22.26
CA ALA A 416 -16.36 -9.76 -21.38
C ALA A 416 -17.00 -10.44 -20.16
N THR A 417 -17.04 -11.77 -20.04
CA THR A 417 -17.48 -12.51 -18.82
C THR A 417 -17.44 -14.04 -19.04
N GLY A 418 -17.37 -14.81 -17.94
CA GLY A 418 -17.63 -16.27 -17.92
C GLY A 418 -16.43 -17.16 -17.61
N ALA A 419 -15.22 -16.59 -17.52
CA ALA A 419 -14.06 -17.32 -17.03
C ALA A 419 -14.11 -17.44 -15.50
N THR A 420 -13.78 -18.62 -14.98
CA THR A 420 -13.70 -18.88 -13.54
C THR A 420 -12.35 -19.48 -13.21
N ILE A 421 -11.78 -19.07 -12.09
CA ILE A 421 -10.56 -19.62 -11.51
C ILE A 421 -10.95 -20.41 -10.28
N ALA A 422 -10.49 -21.66 -10.18
CA ALA A 422 -10.64 -22.45 -8.97
C ALA A 422 -9.68 -21.91 -7.90
N ALA A 423 -10.16 -21.76 -6.67
CA ALA A 423 -9.32 -21.36 -5.56
C ALA A 423 -8.34 -22.48 -5.19
N HIS A 424 -7.12 -22.12 -4.80
CA HIS A 424 -6.19 -23.06 -4.19
C HIS A 424 -6.62 -23.38 -2.76
N VAL A 425 -6.98 -24.65 -2.50
CA VAL A 425 -7.52 -25.08 -1.20
C VAL A 425 -6.38 -25.42 -0.23
N LEU A 426 -6.19 -24.58 0.78
CA LEU A 426 -5.11 -24.73 1.77
C LEU A 426 -5.26 -25.99 2.63
N ASP A 427 -6.48 -26.48 2.83
CA ASP A 427 -6.76 -27.71 3.59
C ASP A 427 -6.10 -28.95 2.96
N SER A 428 -5.96 -28.96 1.64
CA SER A 428 -5.33 -30.07 0.91
C SER A 428 -3.80 -30.07 1.02
N GLU A 429 -3.22 -28.90 1.27
CA GLU A 429 -1.78 -28.69 1.48
C GLU A 429 -1.54 -27.72 2.63
N PRO A 430 -1.73 -28.18 3.89
CA PRO A 430 -1.69 -27.31 5.05
C PRO A 430 -0.36 -26.55 5.20
N PRO A 431 -0.37 -25.26 5.54
CA PRO A 431 0.86 -24.50 5.77
C PRO A 431 1.64 -25.08 6.96
N THR A 432 2.96 -25.15 6.87
CA THR A 432 3.77 -25.75 7.93
C THR A 432 4.09 -24.73 9.02
N SER A 433 4.32 -25.19 10.27
CA SER A 433 4.78 -24.33 11.37
C SER A 433 6.30 -24.12 11.40
N ASP A 434 7.04 -24.80 10.54
CA ASP A 434 8.48 -24.64 10.39
C ASP A 434 8.75 -23.67 9.22
N PRO A 435 9.36 -22.49 9.48
CA PRO A 435 9.56 -21.49 8.45
C PRO A 435 10.54 -21.92 7.35
N THR A 436 11.18 -23.09 7.47
CA THR A 436 12.13 -23.62 6.47
C THR A 436 11.52 -24.66 5.54
N THR A 437 10.29 -25.13 5.79
CA THR A 437 9.67 -26.25 5.06
C THR A 437 8.34 -25.93 4.39
N GLY A 438 7.93 -24.66 4.34
CA GLY A 438 6.69 -24.27 3.68
C GLY A 438 6.70 -24.54 2.16
N ARG A 439 5.51 -24.55 1.53
CA ARG A 439 5.36 -24.97 0.12
C ARG A 439 6.17 -24.14 -0.86
N CYS A 440 6.40 -22.87 -0.54
CA CYS A 440 7.16 -21.96 -1.39
C CYS A 440 8.68 -22.21 -1.30
N MET A 441 9.15 -23.10 -0.43
CA MET A 441 10.57 -23.46 -0.25
C MET A 441 11.05 -24.61 -1.17
N GLY A 442 10.31 -24.90 -2.26
CA GLY A 442 10.66 -25.93 -3.22
C GLY A 442 11.95 -25.63 -4.01
N ALA A 443 12.36 -26.58 -4.86
CA ALA A 443 13.59 -26.46 -5.65
C ALA A 443 13.52 -25.26 -6.61
N GLY A 444 14.53 -24.37 -6.54
CA GLY A 444 14.58 -23.15 -7.36
C GLY A 444 14.07 -21.90 -6.65
N SER A 445 13.37 -22.06 -5.52
CA SER A 445 12.96 -20.95 -4.65
C SER A 445 14.16 -20.12 -4.19
N THR A 446 14.00 -18.79 -4.22
CA THR A 446 14.97 -17.84 -3.67
C THR A 446 14.45 -17.17 -2.40
N ILE A 447 13.35 -17.66 -1.84
CA ILE A 447 12.77 -17.14 -0.60
C ILE A 447 13.74 -17.39 0.56
N VAL A 448 13.97 -16.35 1.34
CA VAL A 448 14.76 -16.38 2.57
C VAL A 448 13.85 -15.92 3.70
N PRO A 449 13.20 -16.83 4.46
CA PRO A 449 12.18 -16.44 5.43
C PRO A 449 12.69 -15.49 6.52
N ALA A 450 14.00 -15.50 6.77
CA ALA A 450 14.66 -14.55 7.67
C ALA A 450 14.62 -13.08 7.20
N SER A 451 14.65 -12.83 5.89
CA SER A 451 14.59 -11.48 5.30
C SER A 451 13.22 -11.16 4.69
N ASP A 452 12.50 -12.18 4.24
CA ASP A 452 11.29 -12.04 3.45
C ASP A 452 10.02 -12.19 4.32
N GLY A 453 10.20 -12.52 5.61
CA GLY A 453 9.14 -12.80 6.55
C GLY A 453 8.90 -14.30 6.70
N TYR A 454 8.66 -14.74 7.94
CA TYR A 454 8.54 -16.17 8.25
C TYR A 454 7.42 -16.86 7.46
N GLN A 455 6.30 -16.17 7.27
CA GLN A 455 5.14 -16.61 6.51
C GLN A 455 5.40 -16.75 4.99
N ALA A 456 6.44 -16.09 4.46
CA ALA A 456 6.78 -16.18 3.03
C ALA A 456 7.05 -17.62 2.58
N SER A 457 7.59 -18.45 3.47
CA SER A 457 7.81 -19.87 3.24
C SER A 457 6.53 -20.63 2.84
N ASN A 458 5.37 -20.22 3.37
CA ASN A 458 4.08 -20.84 3.07
C ASN A 458 3.29 -20.11 1.99
N PHE A 459 3.42 -18.78 1.88
CA PHE A 459 2.45 -17.95 1.17
C PHE A 459 2.99 -17.05 0.06
N ALA A 460 4.31 -16.84 -0.05
CA ALA A 460 4.85 -15.93 -1.09
C ALA A 460 4.55 -16.40 -2.52
N CYS A 461 4.62 -17.70 -2.75
CA CYS A 461 4.23 -18.35 -3.99
C CYS A 461 2.72 -18.35 -4.26
N LEU A 462 1.90 -17.80 -3.35
CA LEU A 462 0.46 -17.64 -3.54
C LEU A 462 0.06 -16.17 -3.66
N ASP A 463 1.02 -15.23 -3.67
CA ASP A 463 0.76 -13.79 -3.64
C ASP A 463 -0.15 -13.34 -4.80
N GLY A 464 -1.31 -12.78 -4.49
CA GLY A 464 -2.33 -12.36 -5.46
C GLY A 464 -3.22 -13.50 -6.00
N MET A 465 -3.03 -14.75 -5.57
CA MET A 465 -3.87 -15.88 -5.99
C MET A 465 -5.17 -15.98 -5.19
N LEU A 466 -6.21 -16.52 -5.83
CA LEU A 466 -7.43 -16.93 -5.14
C LEU A 466 -7.15 -18.22 -4.36
N VAL A 467 -7.40 -18.20 -3.05
CA VAL A 467 -7.23 -19.33 -2.13
C VAL A 467 -8.51 -19.58 -1.33
N ALA A 468 -8.64 -20.80 -0.82
CA ALA A 468 -9.75 -21.21 0.03
C ALA A 468 -9.24 -21.91 1.29
N MET A 469 -9.96 -21.71 2.40
CA MET A 469 -9.90 -22.53 3.59
C MET A 469 -11.30 -23.09 3.83
N ASP A 470 -11.48 -24.39 3.64
CA ASP A 470 -12.77 -25.08 3.82
C ASP A 470 -13.10 -25.26 5.30
N GLU A 471 -12.08 -25.54 6.12
CA GLU A 471 -12.21 -25.65 7.58
C GLU A 471 -11.14 -24.78 8.28
N ALA A 472 -11.46 -23.51 8.51
CA ALA A 472 -10.62 -22.59 9.26
C ALA A 472 -11.08 -22.44 10.71
N VAL A 473 -10.14 -22.06 11.59
CA VAL A 473 -10.41 -21.71 12.99
C VAL A 473 -9.78 -20.38 13.34
N VAL A 474 -10.54 -19.53 14.04
CA VAL A 474 -10.04 -18.26 14.60
C VAL A 474 -9.12 -18.59 15.79
N THR A 475 -7.85 -18.21 15.70
CA THR A 475 -6.84 -18.53 16.73
C THR A 475 -6.67 -17.43 17.76
N GLY A 476 -6.80 -16.18 17.33
CA GLY A 476 -6.99 -15.00 18.18
C GLY A 476 -8.26 -14.30 17.75
N ALA A 477 -9.08 -13.95 18.74
CA ALA A 477 -10.33 -13.25 18.51
C ALA A 477 -10.12 -11.95 17.72
N THR A 478 -11.20 -11.42 17.13
CA THR A 478 -11.17 -10.16 16.38
C THR A 478 -10.41 -9.08 17.16
N TYR A 479 -9.35 -8.56 16.57
CA TYR A 479 -8.58 -7.46 17.14
C TYR A 479 -9.16 -6.14 16.70
N SER A 480 -8.86 -5.07 17.44
CA SER A 480 -9.40 -3.75 17.20
C SER A 480 -8.33 -2.69 16.97
N SER A 481 -8.66 -1.67 16.17
CA SER A 481 -7.92 -0.41 16.14
C SER A 481 -8.39 0.49 17.29
N GLY A 482 -7.45 1.11 18.00
CA GLY A 482 -7.74 2.02 19.12
C GLY A 482 -7.47 1.41 20.51
N GLY A 483 -7.36 0.07 20.60
CA GLY A 483 -7.13 -0.66 21.86
C GLY A 483 -8.36 -0.64 22.77
N ALA A 484 -8.73 -1.79 23.34
CA ALA A 484 -9.74 -1.80 24.40
C ALA A 484 -9.08 -1.68 25.78
N ASP A 485 -9.69 -0.88 26.65
CA ASP A 485 -9.29 -0.61 28.03
C ASP A 485 -10.25 -1.26 29.05
N ALA A 486 -10.99 -2.28 28.61
CA ALA A 486 -12.08 -2.93 29.34
C ALA A 486 -13.29 -2.05 29.69
N VAL A 487 -13.41 -0.84 29.12
CA VAL A 487 -14.65 -0.01 29.21
C VAL A 487 -15.08 0.62 27.89
N HIS A 488 -14.19 0.68 26.91
CA HIS A 488 -14.46 1.05 25.54
C HIS A 488 -14.15 -0.13 24.62
N SER A 489 -15.10 -0.49 23.75
CA SER A 489 -14.84 -1.42 22.66
C SER A 489 -14.00 -0.73 21.59
N GLY A 490 -12.90 -1.35 21.16
CA GLY A 490 -12.19 -0.87 19.99
C GLY A 490 -12.97 -1.14 18.71
N THR A 491 -12.65 -0.41 17.64
CA THR A 491 -13.22 -0.69 16.32
C THR A 491 -12.61 -1.99 15.81
N PRO A 492 -13.39 -3.04 15.50
CA PRO A 492 -12.88 -4.25 14.87
C PRO A 492 -11.93 -3.92 13.70
N SER A 493 -10.97 -4.79 13.38
CA SER A 493 -10.10 -4.60 12.21
C SER A 493 -9.78 -5.88 11.42
N GLY A 494 -9.65 -7.01 12.11
CA GLY A 494 -9.41 -8.33 11.48
C GLY A 494 -9.37 -9.40 12.55
N PHE A 495 -9.03 -10.62 12.17
CA PHE A 495 -8.74 -11.69 13.13
C PHE A 495 -7.64 -12.60 12.60
N TYR A 496 -7.05 -13.40 13.48
CA TYR A 496 -6.03 -14.37 13.12
C TYR A 496 -6.63 -15.75 12.97
N ALA A 497 -6.21 -16.48 11.95
CA ALA A 497 -6.74 -17.81 11.66
C ALA A 497 -5.65 -18.79 11.24
N THR A 498 -5.99 -20.07 11.40
CA THR A 498 -5.28 -21.20 10.80
C THR A 498 -6.29 -22.27 10.39
N LEU A 499 -5.83 -23.38 9.82
CA LEU A 499 -6.71 -24.51 9.51
C LEU A 499 -7.15 -25.25 10.77
N ALA A 500 -8.39 -25.70 10.84
CA ALA A 500 -8.94 -26.44 11.98
C ALA A 500 -8.22 -27.78 12.21
N SER A 501 -7.62 -28.35 11.17
CA SER A 501 -6.78 -29.54 11.25
C SER A 501 -5.45 -29.32 11.98
N GLN A 502 -5.06 -28.06 12.19
CA GLN A 502 -3.84 -27.70 12.89
C GLN A 502 -4.11 -27.46 14.39
N PRO A 503 -3.17 -27.83 15.26
CA PRO A 503 -3.22 -27.42 16.66
C PRO A 503 -3.31 -25.89 16.77
N ARG A 504 -4.01 -25.40 17.80
CA ARG A 504 -4.04 -23.97 18.09
C ARG A 504 -2.60 -23.44 18.19
N PRO A 505 -2.21 -22.44 17.38
CA PRO A 505 -0.85 -21.96 17.35
C PRO A 505 -0.44 -21.36 18.70
N ALA A 506 0.60 -21.91 19.29
CA ALA A 506 1.26 -21.40 20.49
C ALA A 506 2.71 -21.04 20.15
N ARG A 507 3.34 -20.17 20.96
CA ARG A 507 4.78 -20.00 20.80
C ARG A 507 5.50 -21.23 21.32
N GLY A 508 6.41 -21.77 20.52
CA GLY A 508 7.31 -22.84 20.91
C GLY A 508 8.68 -22.30 21.31
N PRO A 509 9.53 -23.15 21.93
CA PRO A 509 10.96 -22.87 22.09
C PRO A 509 11.53 -22.36 20.77
N GLY A 510 12.34 -21.31 20.83
CA GLY A 510 12.80 -20.64 19.62
C GLY A 510 13.45 -21.62 18.63
N VAL A 511 13.29 -21.34 17.34
CA VAL A 511 13.99 -22.06 16.29
C VAL A 511 15.31 -21.35 16.04
N GLN A 512 16.38 -22.10 15.77
CA GLN A 512 17.67 -21.54 15.36
C GLN A 512 17.58 -21.02 13.91
N PHE A 513 16.72 -20.02 13.68
CA PHE A 513 16.51 -19.46 12.35
C PHE A 513 15.74 -18.12 12.42
N PRO A 514 16.30 -16.99 11.92
CA PRO A 514 17.72 -16.76 11.64
C PRO A 514 18.62 -16.68 12.89
N GLY A 515 18.03 -16.74 14.07
CA GLY A 515 18.69 -16.41 15.34
C GLY A 515 18.84 -14.90 15.55
N VAL A 516 19.47 -14.50 16.65
CA VAL A 516 19.71 -13.08 16.94
C VAL A 516 20.87 -12.56 16.08
N ALA A 517 20.76 -11.34 15.55
CA ALA A 517 21.85 -10.70 14.82
C ALA A 517 23.15 -10.65 15.65
N GLY A 518 24.24 -11.19 15.12
CA GLY A 518 25.52 -11.32 15.82
C GLY A 518 25.60 -12.48 16.82
N GLN A 519 24.49 -13.18 17.07
CA GLN A 519 24.40 -14.36 17.96
C GLN A 519 23.47 -15.43 17.35
N PRO A 520 23.78 -15.97 16.15
CA PRO A 520 22.88 -16.86 15.40
C PRO A 520 22.64 -18.23 16.07
N GLN A 521 23.46 -18.60 17.05
CA GLN A 521 23.24 -19.79 17.87
C GLN A 521 22.08 -19.64 18.86
N ILE A 522 21.64 -18.42 19.15
CA ILE A 522 20.52 -18.18 20.06
C ILE A 522 19.22 -18.38 19.30
N PRO A 523 18.39 -19.36 19.72
CA PRO A 523 17.09 -19.59 19.11
C PRO A 523 16.16 -18.39 19.34
N VAL A 524 15.37 -18.05 18.33
CA VAL A 524 14.37 -16.98 18.40
C VAL A 524 13.01 -17.48 17.95
N TRP A 525 11.98 -16.69 18.21
CA TRP A 525 10.64 -16.97 17.74
C TRP A 525 10.57 -17.25 16.23
N ASN A 526 9.90 -18.33 15.82
CA ASN A 526 9.82 -18.80 14.43
C ASN A 526 8.82 -18.02 13.55
N GLY A 527 8.13 -17.03 14.11
CA GLY A 527 7.14 -16.22 13.40
C GLY A 527 5.74 -16.81 13.26
N ALA A 528 5.49 -18.07 13.67
CA ALA A 528 4.27 -18.83 13.37
C ALA A 528 3.85 -18.71 11.88
N PRO A 529 4.66 -19.28 10.98
CA PRO A 529 4.47 -19.11 9.54
C PRO A 529 3.15 -19.69 9.01
N GLN A 530 2.43 -20.49 9.79
CA GLN A 530 1.13 -21.09 9.46
C GLN A 530 -0.09 -20.25 9.81
N VAL A 531 0.09 -19.14 10.54
CA VAL A 531 -1.00 -18.24 10.93
C VAL A 531 -1.18 -17.18 9.85
N LEU A 532 -2.42 -16.91 9.46
CA LEU A 532 -2.78 -15.84 8.55
C LEU A 532 -3.63 -14.78 9.26
N THR A 533 -3.51 -13.54 8.81
CA THR A 533 -4.48 -12.51 9.17
C THR A 533 -5.63 -12.56 8.16
N VAL A 534 -6.87 -12.64 8.63
CA VAL A 534 -8.06 -12.52 7.79
C VAL A 534 -8.64 -11.13 8.00
N TYR A 535 -8.58 -10.31 6.96
CA TYR A 535 -9.03 -8.93 7.00
C TYR A 535 -10.48 -8.84 6.52
N TYR A 536 -11.41 -8.38 7.34
CA TYR A 536 -12.83 -8.44 6.97
C TYR A 536 -13.33 -7.24 6.15
N ARG A 537 -12.47 -6.27 5.81
CA ARG A 537 -12.81 -5.13 4.93
C ARG A 537 -12.03 -5.23 3.62
N GLY A 538 -12.66 -5.76 2.58
CA GLY A 538 -12.06 -5.74 1.24
C GLY A 538 -12.75 -6.67 0.27
N LEU A 539 -12.58 -6.39 -1.03
CA LEU A 539 -13.08 -7.21 -2.14
C LEU A 539 -14.60 -7.47 -2.13
N GLY A 540 -15.38 -6.53 -1.57
CA GLY A 540 -16.83 -6.64 -1.48
C GLY A 540 -17.31 -7.59 -0.38
N PHE A 541 -16.45 -7.96 0.59
CA PHE A 541 -16.85 -8.69 1.79
C PHE A 541 -16.80 -7.80 3.05
N PRO A 542 -17.85 -7.82 3.89
CA PRO A 542 -19.19 -8.38 3.61
C PRO A 542 -19.85 -7.70 2.40
N PRO A 543 -20.83 -8.31 1.72
CA PRO A 543 -21.51 -7.70 0.57
C PRO A 543 -21.93 -6.26 0.85
N GLY A 544 -21.37 -5.29 0.11
CA GLY A 544 -21.59 -3.85 0.34
C GLY A 544 -20.41 -3.11 0.99
N SER A 545 -19.31 -3.82 1.35
CA SER A 545 -18.17 -3.27 2.09
C SER A 545 -17.41 -2.11 1.43
N ASP A 546 -17.59 -1.96 0.12
CA ASP A 546 -16.76 -1.11 -0.74
C ASP A 546 -17.46 0.21 -1.10
N ASP A 547 -18.60 0.52 -0.46
CA ASP A 547 -19.32 1.77 -0.65
C ASP A 547 -18.92 2.79 0.44
N PRO A 548 -18.06 3.79 0.15
CA PRO A 548 -17.77 4.89 1.07
C PRO A 548 -18.96 5.86 1.25
N GLY A 549 -20.18 5.50 0.84
CA GLY A 549 -21.41 6.28 1.01
C GLY A 549 -22.69 5.46 1.21
N SER A 550 -22.62 4.19 1.60
CA SER A 550 -23.85 3.45 1.94
C SER A 550 -24.37 3.91 3.31
N ASP A 551 -25.40 4.74 3.32
CA ASP A 551 -26.25 5.02 4.49
C ASP A 551 -27.10 3.79 4.88
N ASP A 552 -26.52 2.59 4.90
CA ASP A 552 -27.21 1.38 5.36
C ASP A 552 -27.06 1.27 6.90
N PRO A 553 -28.13 1.52 7.66
CA PRO A 553 -28.07 1.55 9.12
C PRO A 553 -27.83 0.19 9.77
N ASP A 554 -27.93 -0.93 9.02
CA ASP A 554 -27.57 -2.28 9.51
C ASP A 554 -26.08 -2.61 9.21
N TYR A 555 -25.39 -1.81 8.39
CA TYR A 555 -24.00 -2.01 7.96
C TYR A 555 -22.98 -1.18 8.79
N ASP A 556 -23.47 -0.17 9.52
CA ASP A 556 -22.68 0.74 10.36
C ASP A 556 -22.43 0.24 11.80
N ASP A 557 -22.76 -1.02 12.13
CA ASP A 557 -22.37 -1.62 13.40
C ASP A 557 -21.23 -2.66 13.22
N PRO A 558 -19.96 -2.25 13.42
CA PRO A 558 -18.82 -3.15 13.44
C PRO A 558 -19.00 -4.35 14.38
N SER A 559 -19.88 -4.28 15.38
CA SER A 559 -20.12 -5.35 16.34
C SER A 559 -20.63 -6.66 15.70
N ASP A 560 -21.19 -6.59 14.49
CA ASP A 560 -21.62 -7.75 13.71
C ASP A 560 -20.46 -8.55 13.10
N PHE A 561 -19.22 -8.09 13.17
CA PHE A 561 -18.03 -8.78 12.62
C PHE A 561 -17.03 -9.19 13.70
N VAL A 562 -17.55 -9.52 14.89
CA VAL A 562 -16.76 -9.97 16.03
C VAL A 562 -16.77 -11.49 16.13
N TYR A 563 -15.58 -12.07 16.04
CA TYR A 563 -15.34 -13.51 16.14
C TYR A 563 -14.45 -13.80 17.35
N HIS A 564 -14.85 -14.77 18.16
CA HIS A 564 -14.08 -15.22 19.31
C HIS A 564 -13.16 -16.37 18.90
N ALA A 565 -12.08 -16.58 19.64
CA ALA A 565 -11.19 -17.70 19.38
C ALA A 565 -11.93 -19.04 19.46
N GLY A 566 -11.55 -19.97 18.59
CA GLY A 566 -12.24 -21.25 18.40
C GLY A 566 -13.51 -21.18 17.55
N THR A 567 -13.88 -20.01 17.01
CA THR A 567 -14.92 -19.91 15.97
C THR A 567 -14.41 -20.59 14.70
N THR A 568 -15.20 -21.49 14.13
CA THR A 568 -14.89 -22.15 12.85
C THR A 568 -15.62 -21.47 11.70
N PHE A 569 -14.97 -21.42 10.54
CA PHE A 569 -15.51 -20.77 9.35
C PHE A 569 -14.88 -21.37 8.09
N ALA A 570 -15.52 -21.13 6.94
CA ALA A 570 -14.90 -21.34 5.64
C ALA A 570 -14.76 -20.00 4.92
N VAL A 571 -13.70 -19.83 4.15
CA VAL A 571 -13.41 -18.59 3.43
C VAL A 571 -12.82 -18.88 2.06
N THR A 572 -13.23 -18.11 1.06
CA THR A 572 -12.53 -18.02 -0.23
C THR A 572 -12.19 -16.56 -0.48
N GLY A 573 -10.95 -16.28 -0.83
CA GLY A 573 -10.42 -14.92 -0.91
C GLY A 573 -9.08 -14.86 -1.64
N VAL A 574 -8.54 -13.66 -1.78
CA VAL A 574 -7.19 -13.47 -2.35
C VAL A 574 -6.19 -13.35 -1.21
N ILE A 575 -5.08 -14.07 -1.29
CA ILE A 575 -3.97 -13.91 -0.34
C ILE A 575 -2.96 -12.92 -0.89
N GLN A 576 -2.44 -12.02 -0.05
CA GLN A 576 -1.40 -11.07 -0.46
C GLN A 576 -0.43 -10.77 0.68
N GLY A 577 0.85 -10.59 0.35
CA GLY A 577 1.85 -10.06 1.27
C GLY A 577 1.60 -8.57 1.54
N TYR A 578 1.50 -8.19 2.81
CA TYR A 578 1.41 -6.79 3.23
C TYR A 578 2.42 -6.48 4.34
N GLN A 579 3.23 -5.45 4.13
CA GLN A 579 4.20 -4.94 5.10
C GLN A 579 3.63 -3.66 5.73
N PRO A 580 3.01 -3.76 6.92
CA PRO A 580 2.53 -2.58 7.61
C PRO A 580 3.68 -1.65 8.01
N SER A 581 3.39 -0.35 8.08
CA SER A 581 4.37 0.67 8.45
C SER A 581 5.05 0.33 9.78
N GLY A 582 6.38 0.17 9.76
CA GLY A 582 7.18 -0.15 10.95
C GLY A 582 7.42 -1.65 11.19
N ALA A 583 6.81 -2.55 10.39
CA ALA A 583 7.19 -3.95 10.35
C ALA A 583 8.48 -4.12 9.54
N ALA A 584 9.38 -4.99 10.02
CA ALA A 584 10.65 -5.28 9.37
C ALA A 584 10.51 -6.16 8.11
N THR A 585 9.43 -6.95 8.04
CA THR A 585 9.12 -7.94 6.99
C THR A 585 7.61 -8.02 6.74
N PRO A 586 7.15 -8.44 5.55
CA PRO A 586 5.72 -8.63 5.26
C PRO A 586 5.04 -9.67 6.15
N SER A 587 3.75 -9.48 6.39
CA SER A 587 2.79 -10.48 6.88
C SER A 587 1.77 -10.78 5.79
N TYR A 588 1.31 -12.04 5.68
CA TYR A 588 0.34 -12.44 4.68
C TYR A 588 -1.08 -12.29 5.21
N GLU A 589 -1.90 -11.66 4.38
CA GLU A 589 -3.29 -11.35 4.66
C GLU A 589 -4.18 -12.07 3.64
N LEU A 590 -5.28 -12.63 4.13
CA LEU A 590 -6.36 -13.15 3.31
C LEU A 590 -7.46 -12.10 3.22
N PHE A 591 -7.70 -11.61 2.02
CA PHE A 591 -8.81 -10.72 1.67
C PHE A 591 -10.01 -11.57 1.20
N PRO A 592 -11.05 -11.73 2.03
CA PRO A 592 -12.19 -12.56 1.73
C PRO A 592 -12.98 -12.00 0.55
N ARG A 593 -13.40 -12.86 -0.36
CA ARG A 593 -14.46 -12.57 -1.34
C ARG A 593 -15.80 -13.13 -0.85
N GLU A 594 -15.73 -14.27 -0.16
CA GLU A 594 -16.86 -14.93 0.48
C GLU A 594 -16.40 -15.64 1.75
N MET A 595 -17.27 -15.65 2.77
CA MET A 595 -17.14 -16.53 3.93
C MET A 595 -18.47 -17.22 4.18
N SER A 596 -18.45 -18.50 4.55
CA SER A 596 -19.67 -19.26 4.84
C SER A 596 -19.74 -19.74 6.30
N THR A 597 -20.99 -20.01 6.72
CA THR A 597 -21.47 -20.60 7.99
C THR A 597 -20.56 -20.42 9.20
N LEU A 598 -20.58 -19.21 9.75
CA LEU A 598 -20.07 -18.94 11.08
C LEU A 598 -20.95 -19.66 12.11
N VAL A 599 -20.44 -20.73 12.71
CA VAL A 599 -20.92 -21.13 14.04
C VAL A 599 -20.28 -20.15 15.02
N ARG A 600 -20.81 -18.93 15.07
CA ARG A 600 -20.31 -17.89 15.99
C ARG A 600 -20.38 -18.44 17.41
N ARG A 601 -19.23 -18.57 18.07
CA ARG A 601 -19.22 -18.77 19.52
C ARG A 601 -19.72 -17.48 20.15
N THR A 602 -20.71 -17.58 21.04
CA THR A 602 -21.04 -16.46 21.93
C THR A 602 -19.94 -16.30 22.96
N ALA A 603 -19.73 -15.07 23.45
CA ALA A 603 -18.74 -14.82 24.50
C ALA A 603 -18.94 -15.72 25.73
N ALA A 604 -20.20 -15.98 26.11
CA ALA A 604 -20.52 -16.89 27.21
C ALA A 604 -20.09 -18.35 26.94
N ALA A 605 -20.18 -18.83 25.70
CA ALA A 605 -19.71 -20.18 25.32
C ALA A 605 -18.18 -20.28 25.25
N SER A 606 -17.47 -19.15 25.25
CA SER A 606 -16.01 -19.10 25.34
C SER A 606 -15.50 -19.12 26.78
N VAL A 607 -16.35 -18.82 27.78
CA VAL A 607 -15.94 -18.89 29.19
C VAL A 607 -15.82 -20.35 29.61
N ARG A 608 -14.66 -20.73 30.14
CA ARG A 608 -14.40 -22.04 30.74
C ARG A 608 -13.88 -21.84 32.16
N PRO A 609 -14.62 -22.27 33.19
CA PRO A 609 -14.16 -22.18 34.58
C PRO A 609 -13.03 -23.17 34.86
N VAL A 610 -12.24 -22.88 35.89
CA VAL A 610 -11.34 -23.88 36.48
C VAL A 610 -12.14 -24.98 37.17
N ALA A 611 -11.51 -26.12 37.41
CA ALA A 611 -12.11 -27.22 38.17
C ALA A 611 -12.51 -26.77 39.58
N ASP A 612 -13.64 -27.27 40.08
CA ASP A 612 -14.07 -26.97 41.45
C ASP A 612 -13.03 -27.53 42.45
N PRO A 613 -12.57 -26.72 43.44
CA PRO A 613 -11.67 -27.20 44.46
C PRO A 613 -12.39 -28.23 45.34
N GLY A 614 -11.91 -29.47 45.33
CA GLY A 614 -12.38 -30.51 46.26
C GLY A 614 -12.19 -30.11 47.73
N THR A 615 -12.86 -30.80 48.65
CA THR A 615 -12.72 -30.55 50.09
C THR A 615 -11.31 -30.84 50.59
N GLY A 616 -10.76 -29.98 51.46
CA GLY A 616 -9.43 -30.18 52.05
C GLY A 616 -8.27 -29.77 51.14
N LEU A 617 -8.53 -29.03 50.07
CA LEU A 617 -7.52 -28.47 49.17
C LEU A 617 -7.37 -26.96 49.41
N LEU A 618 -6.13 -26.50 49.58
CA LEU A 618 -5.79 -25.09 49.54
C LEU A 618 -5.72 -24.64 48.06
N SER A 619 -6.57 -23.71 47.66
CA SER A 619 -6.59 -23.12 46.32
C SER A 619 -5.87 -21.76 46.32
N ILE A 620 -4.85 -21.64 45.48
CA ILE A 620 -4.11 -20.39 45.26
C ILE A 620 -4.30 -19.99 43.81
N GLY A 621 -4.85 -18.80 43.58
CA GLY A 621 -5.08 -18.24 42.25
C GLY A 621 -4.15 -17.09 41.89
N SER A 622 -4.05 -16.81 40.59
CA SER A 622 -3.47 -15.59 40.03
C SER A 622 -4.37 -14.99 38.95
N GLN A 623 -4.54 -13.66 38.92
CA GLN A 623 -5.34 -12.96 37.91
C GLN A 623 -4.80 -11.53 37.67
N ASN A 624 -4.44 -11.23 36.41
CA ASN A 624 -4.24 -9.86 35.94
C ASN A 624 -5.60 -9.27 35.50
N PHE A 625 -5.95 -8.07 35.99
CA PHE A 625 -7.26 -7.46 35.82
C PHE A 625 -7.37 -6.39 34.70
N LEU A 626 -6.32 -6.19 33.89
CA LEU A 626 -6.28 -5.19 32.83
C LEU A 626 -6.71 -3.79 33.33
N HIS A 627 -5.83 -3.14 34.10
CA HIS A 627 -6.04 -1.77 34.59
C HIS A 627 -7.40 -1.54 35.31
N LEU A 628 -7.64 -2.19 36.45
CA LEU A 628 -8.88 -1.98 37.23
C LEU A 628 -8.79 -0.65 38.02
N PHE A 629 -9.31 0.41 37.40
CA PHE A 629 -9.42 1.77 37.94
C PHE A 629 -10.86 2.13 38.34
N ASN A 630 -10.98 3.02 39.32
CA ASN A 630 -12.24 3.63 39.73
C ASN A 630 -12.59 4.86 38.87
N ALA A 631 -13.72 5.52 39.18
CA ALA A 631 -14.26 6.63 38.40
C ALA A 631 -13.72 8.02 38.80
N VAL A 632 -12.68 8.08 39.64
CA VAL A 632 -12.15 9.31 40.26
C VAL A 632 -10.71 9.53 39.82
N ALA A 633 -10.42 10.73 39.33
CA ALA A 633 -9.05 11.18 39.08
C ALA A 633 -8.29 11.29 40.41
N ASP A 634 -7.33 10.41 40.65
CA ASP A 634 -6.55 10.45 41.89
C ASP A 634 -5.46 11.54 41.89
N GLY A 635 -5.10 12.09 40.71
CA GLY A 635 -4.10 13.16 40.56
C GLY A 635 -2.75 12.82 41.22
N SER A 636 -1.81 13.77 41.29
CA SER A 636 -0.46 13.50 41.84
C SER A 636 -0.41 13.14 43.34
N ALA A 637 -1.57 13.00 44.01
CA ALA A 637 -1.72 12.75 45.43
C ALA A 637 -1.07 11.43 45.91
N ASN A 638 -0.85 10.48 45.00
CA ASN A 638 -0.23 9.18 45.28
C ASN A 638 1.25 9.05 44.84
N HIS A 639 2.05 10.14 44.86
CA HIS A 639 3.55 10.20 44.73
C HIS A 639 4.11 11.20 43.69
N GLY A 640 3.41 12.29 43.34
CA GLY A 640 4.04 13.45 42.66
C GLY A 640 4.41 13.26 41.18
N ALA A 641 4.39 12.03 40.64
CA ALA A 641 4.60 11.72 39.23
C ALA A 641 3.33 11.26 38.49
N TYR A 642 2.24 11.06 39.23
CA TYR A 642 0.98 10.52 38.71
C TYR A 642 0.15 11.61 38.04
N ASN A 643 -0.30 11.32 36.82
CA ASN A 643 -1.24 12.13 36.06
C ASN A 643 -2.23 11.17 35.38
N ASP A 644 -3.07 10.53 36.19
CA ASP A 644 -4.40 10.15 35.69
C ASP A 644 -5.27 11.39 35.87
N THR A 645 -5.28 12.26 34.87
CA THR A 645 -6.07 13.50 34.91
C THR A 645 -7.47 13.30 34.37
N CYS A 646 -7.86 12.09 33.95
CA CYS A 646 -9.08 11.83 33.19
C CYS A 646 -9.28 12.85 32.04
N ALA A 647 -8.19 13.43 31.48
CA ALA A 647 -8.26 14.65 30.66
C ALA A 647 -8.13 14.41 29.13
N GLY A 648 -7.83 13.19 28.67
CA GLY A 648 -7.68 12.84 27.25
C GLY A 648 -6.46 13.48 26.58
N THR A 649 -5.66 12.73 25.83
CA THR A 649 -5.86 12.56 24.37
C THR A 649 -5.25 11.25 23.83
N GLY A 650 -5.11 10.22 24.66
CA GLY A 650 -4.70 8.88 24.23
C GLY A 650 -5.65 7.80 24.76
N ALA A 651 -5.57 6.59 24.19
CA ALA A 651 -6.36 5.40 24.57
C ALA A 651 -6.19 4.95 26.04
N ASN A 652 -5.39 5.65 26.85
CA ASN A 652 -4.98 5.23 28.18
C ASN A 652 -5.35 6.21 29.32
N ASP A 653 -6.08 7.31 29.08
CA ASP A 653 -6.32 8.34 30.11
C ASP A 653 -7.77 8.86 30.16
N THR A 654 -8.77 7.98 30.02
CA THR A 654 -10.17 8.33 30.35
C THR A 654 -10.68 7.42 31.45
N CYS A 655 -10.92 7.98 32.62
CA CYS A 655 -11.48 7.25 33.76
C CYS A 655 -12.85 6.64 33.40
N PRO A 656 -13.15 5.42 33.86
CA PRO A 656 -14.47 4.85 33.67
C PRO A 656 -15.54 5.71 34.34
N THR A 657 -16.73 5.78 33.74
CA THR A 657 -17.89 6.33 34.47
C THR A 657 -18.20 5.45 35.69
N PRO A 658 -18.90 5.98 36.72
CA PRO A 658 -19.31 5.16 37.86
C PRO A 658 -20.09 3.91 37.46
N ALA A 659 -20.94 3.99 36.42
CA ALA A 659 -21.67 2.83 35.91
C ALA A 659 -20.75 1.79 35.26
N GLN A 660 -19.78 2.23 34.43
CA GLN A 660 -18.77 1.33 33.85
C GLN A 660 -17.92 0.66 34.94
N TYR A 661 -17.48 1.41 35.96
CA TYR A 661 -16.73 0.84 37.08
C TYR A 661 -17.52 -0.26 37.81
N GLN A 662 -18.82 -0.02 38.09
CA GLN A 662 -19.69 -1.04 38.72
C GLN A 662 -19.88 -2.29 37.84
N ILE A 663 -20.02 -2.12 36.52
CA ILE A 663 -20.06 -3.25 35.58
C ILE A 663 -18.76 -4.07 35.67
N ARG A 664 -17.60 -3.40 35.69
CA ARG A 664 -16.31 -4.09 35.81
C ARG A 664 -16.18 -4.86 37.12
N LEU A 665 -16.56 -4.25 38.26
CA LEU A 665 -16.55 -4.94 39.54
C LEU A 665 -17.47 -6.17 39.53
N THR A 666 -18.66 -6.06 38.94
CA THR A 666 -19.60 -7.18 38.81
C THR A 666 -19.03 -8.31 37.95
N LYS A 667 -18.37 -7.98 36.83
CA LYS A 667 -17.69 -8.95 35.95
C LYS A 667 -16.54 -9.64 36.67
N TRP A 668 -15.70 -8.90 37.39
CA TRP A 668 -14.58 -9.46 38.13
C TRP A 668 -15.02 -10.26 39.35
N ALA A 669 -16.09 -9.87 40.04
CA ALA A 669 -16.70 -10.68 41.08
C ALA A 669 -17.18 -12.02 40.52
N ARG A 670 -17.76 -12.02 39.30
CA ARG A 670 -18.12 -13.24 38.59
C ARG A 670 -16.92 -14.08 38.19
N GLN A 671 -15.85 -13.45 37.70
CA GLN A 671 -14.60 -14.17 37.41
C GLN A 671 -14.09 -14.87 38.68
N VAL A 672 -14.02 -14.16 39.81
CA VAL A 672 -13.55 -14.73 41.08
C VAL A 672 -14.47 -15.85 41.56
N CYS A 673 -15.79 -15.63 41.63
CA CYS A 673 -16.73 -16.60 42.19
C CYS A 673 -17.02 -17.79 41.26
N ASP A 674 -17.40 -17.52 40.00
CA ASP A 674 -17.97 -18.54 39.11
C ASP A 674 -16.88 -19.23 38.27
N VAL A 675 -15.83 -18.49 37.90
CA VAL A 675 -14.80 -18.96 36.96
C VAL A 675 -13.58 -19.50 37.69
N LEU A 676 -13.03 -18.74 38.65
CA LEU A 676 -11.87 -19.13 39.47
C LEU A 676 -12.27 -19.90 40.75
N LYS A 677 -13.58 -20.04 41.01
CA LYS A 677 -14.13 -20.83 42.13
C LYS A 677 -13.71 -20.34 43.52
N ALA A 678 -13.66 -19.02 43.68
CA ALA A 678 -13.32 -18.31 44.91
C ALA A 678 -12.07 -18.89 45.61
N PRO A 679 -10.87 -18.73 45.01
CA PRO A 679 -9.62 -19.26 45.55
C PRO A 679 -9.37 -18.79 46.99
N ILE A 680 -8.80 -19.64 47.85
CA ILE A 680 -8.55 -19.27 49.25
C ILE A 680 -7.62 -18.07 49.37
N VAL A 681 -6.62 -18.00 48.50
CA VAL A 681 -5.82 -16.81 48.27
C VAL A 681 -5.73 -16.54 46.77
N LEU A 682 -5.90 -15.28 46.36
CA LEU A 682 -5.79 -14.82 44.98
C LEU A 682 -4.76 -13.69 44.89
N ALA A 683 -3.63 -13.96 44.21
CA ALA A 683 -2.69 -12.93 43.80
C ALA A 683 -3.28 -12.15 42.62
N VAL A 684 -3.22 -10.83 42.68
CA VAL A 684 -3.83 -9.98 41.65
C VAL A 684 -2.85 -8.93 41.13
N GLN A 685 -2.96 -8.65 39.84
CA GLN A 685 -2.16 -7.62 39.16
C GLN A 685 -3.07 -6.57 38.53
N GLU A 686 -2.50 -5.41 38.28
CA GLU A 686 -3.15 -4.28 37.61
C GLU A 686 -4.31 -3.62 38.36
N ILE A 687 -4.18 -3.52 39.68
CA ILE A 687 -5.15 -2.84 40.53
C ILE A 687 -4.68 -1.42 40.81
N GLU A 688 -5.55 -0.43 40.65
CA GLU A 688 -5.24 0.97 40.96
C GLU A 688 -4.77 1.19 42.40
N ASN A 689 -5.60 0.81 43.37
CA ASN A 689 -5.34 1.08 44.78
C ASN A 689 -6.12 0.11 45.69
N ARG A 690 -5.88 0.22 47.00
CA ARG A 690 -6.51 -0.68 47.99
C ARG A 690 -8.02 -0.47 48.10
N GLY A 691 -8.52 0.74 47.81
CA GLY A 691 -9.96 1.03 47.81
C GLY A 691 -10.67 0.21 46.74
N VAL A 692 -10.13 0.21 45.52
CA VAL A 692 -10.64 -0.62 44.42
C VAL A 692 -10.63 -2.10 44.75
N LEU A 693 -9.55 -2.59 45.38
CA LEU A 693 -9.48 -3.99 45.80
C LEU A 693 -10.54 -4.34 46.86
N ALA A 694 -10.85 -3.40 47.75
CA ALA A 694 -11.89 -3.55 48.77
C ALA A 694 -13.31 -3.51 48.18
N ASP A 695 -13.54 -2.66 47.17
CA ASP A 695 -14.79 -2.63 46.42
C ASP A 695 -15.04 -3.98 45.74
N LEU A 696 -14.02 -4.55 45.07
CA LEU A 696 -14.11 -5.88 44.47
C LEU A 696 -14.40 -6.97 45.52
N ALA A 697 -13.72 -6.93 46.67
CA ALA A 697 -13.99 -7.88 47.76
C ALA A 697 -15.44 -7.79 48.26
N THR A 698 -16.02 -6.59 48.29
CA THR A 698 -17.42 -6.36 48.67
C THR A 698 -18.38 -6.96 47.64
N GLU A 699 -18.12 -6.76 46.35
CA GLU A 699 -18.92 -7.36 45.27
C GLU A 699 -18.84 -8.90 45.25
N VAL A 700 -17.65 -9.46 45.52
CA VAL A 700 -17.46 -10.91 45.68
C VAL A 700 -18.28 -11.46 46.86
N GLN A 701 -18.26 -10.77 48.00
CA GLN A 701 -19.08 -11.14 49.16
C GLN A 701 -20.57 -11.10 48.83
N GLY A 702 -21.04 -10.08 48.12
CA GLY A 702 -22.43 -9.99 47.67
C GLY A 702 -22.83 -11.11 46.70
N ARG A 703 -21.89 -11.58 45.88
CA ARG A 703 -22.13 -12.58 44.85
C ARG A 703 -22.12 -14.02 45.34
N CYS A 704 -21.06 -14.45 46.03
CA CYS A 704 -20.86 -15.84 46.42
C CYS A 704 -20.66 -16.05 47.93
N ALA A 705 -20.93 -15.03 48.74
CA ALA A 705 -20.83 -15.07 50.21
C ALA A 705 -19.45 -15.47 50.75
N VAL A 706 -18.39 -15.15 49.99
CA VAL A 706 -17.00 -15.33 50.40
C VAL A 706 -16.40 -13.98 50.79
N SER A 707 -15.99 -13.85 52.05
CA SER A 707 -15.39 -12.65 52.59
C SER A 707 -13.90 -12.65 52.29
N TYR A 708 -13.41 -11.65 51.58
CA TYR A 708 -11.97 -11.44 51.37
C TYR A 708 -11.46 -10.21 52.14
N VAL A 709 -10.25 -10.34 52.67
CA VAL A 709 -9.45 -9.23 53.20
C VAL A 709 -8.49 -8.75 52.10
N PRO A 710 -8.55 -7.45 51.71
CA PRO A 710 -7.69 -6.90 50.66
C PRO A 710 -6.32 -6.46 51.19
N TYR A 711 -5.25 -7.01 50.61
CA TYR A 711 -3.87 -6.61 50.88
C TYR A 711 -3.26 -5.96 49.63
N LEU A 712 -2.90 -4.68 49.74
CA LEU A 712 -2.28 -3.90 48.68
C LEU A 712 -1.46 -2.78 49.31
N ILE A 713 -0.21 -2.67 48.89
CA ILE A 713 0.72 -1.59 49.25
C ILE A 713 1.13 -0.90 47.94
N GLN A 714 0.97 0.42 47.88
CA GLN A 714 1.25 1.22 46.67
C GLN A 714 2.71 1.07 46.21
N GLY A 715 2.90 0.87 44.91
CA GLY A 715 4.18 0.78 44.21
C GLY A 715 4.60 2.10 43.55
N ASN A 716 5.48 2.00 42.54
CA ASN A 716 6.08 3.14 41.83
C ASN A 716 5.57 3.31 40.39
N ASP A 717 4.57 2.53 39.97
CA ASP A 717 4.16 2.49 38.58
C ASP A 717 3.60 3.85 38.15
N PRO A 718 4.14 4.46 37.07
CA PRO A 718 3.69 5.78 36.63
C PRO A 718 2.26 5.74 36.08
N GLY A 719 1.76 4.59 35.65
CA GLY A 719 0.37 4.38 35.25
C GLY A 719 -0.57 4.10 36.43
N GLY A 720 -0.07 4.02 37.67
CA GLY A 720 -0.89 3.87 38.88
C GLY A 720 -1.35 2.47 39.22
N ILE A 721 -0.90 1.45 38.50
CA ILE A 721 -1.31 0.07 38.76
C ILE A 721 -0.36 -0.67 39.69
N ASN A 722 -0.91 -1.58 40.48
CA ASN A 722 -0.23 -2.26 41.58
C ASN A 722 -0.52 -3.75 41.62
N LEU A 723 0.27 -4.47 42.43
CA LEU A 723 -0.04 -5.82 42.85
C LEU A 723 -0.91 -5.79 44.10
N GLY A 724 -1.78 -6.78 44.24
CA GLY A 724 -2.55 -7.03 45.46
C GLY A 724 -2.66 -8.51 45.76
N ILE A 725 -3.25 -8.82 46.92
CA ILE A 725 -3.64 -10.16 47.34
C ILE A 725 -5.01 -10.08 48.00
N LEU A 726 -5.95 -10.91 47.55
CA LEU A 726 -7.19 -11.18 48.26
C LEU A 726 -7.02 -12.51 49.00
N ALA A 727 -7.11 -12.49 50.34
CA ALA A 727 -7.16 -13.71 51.14
C ALA A 727 -8.50 -13.81 51.86
N ARG A 728 -9.10 -15.00 51.90
CA ARG A 728 -10.35 -15.19 52.63
C ARG A 728 -10.18 -14.84 54.11
N ASP A 729 -11.26 -14.43 54.75
CA ASP A 729 -11.26 -14.08 56.18
C ASP A 729 -10.98 -15.26 57.13
N ASP A 730 -11.06 -16.50 56.63
CA ASP A 730 -10.65 -17.73 57.31
C ASP A 730 -9.16 -18.08 57.14
N VAL A 731 -8.39 -17.26 56.42
CA VAL A 731 -6.92 -17.37 56.32
C VAL A 731 -6.28 -16.57 57.44
N VAL A 732 -5.37 -17.21 58.18
CA VAL A 732 -4.56 -16.52 59.18
C VAL A 732 -3.35 -15.90 58.48
N VAL A 733 -3.41 -14.61 58.20
CA VAL A 733 -2.32 -13.84 57.57
C VAL A 733 -1.41 -13.25 58.64
N ASP A 734 -0.13 -13.61 58.64
CA ASP A 734 0.87 -13.04 59.55
C ASP A 734 1.31 -11.65 59.08
N SER A 735 1.62 -11.55 57.79
CA SER A 735 2.08 -10.30 57.16
C SER A 735 2.04 -10.39 55.64
N VAL A 736 1.82 -9.23 55.00
CA VAL A 736 2.13 -9.00 53.60
C VAL A 736 3.22 -7.94 53.52
N THR A 737 4.40 -8.28 52.99
CA THR A 737 5.57 -7.39 52.94
C THR A 737 5.85 -6.99 51.48
N GLN A 738 5.97 -5.69 51.21
CA GLN A 738 6.42 -5.16 49.92
C GLN A 738 7.94 -5.16 49.86
N LEU A 739 8.50 -5.74 48.81
CA LEU A 739 9.93 -6.00 48.67
C LEU A 739 10.55 -5.14 47.56
N PHE A 740 11.73 -4.59 47.82
CA PHE A 740 12.58 -3.91 46.81
C PHE A 740 11.91 -2.78 46.03
N LEU A 741 11.04 -2.00 46.69
CA LEU A 741 10.41 -0.80 46.12
C LEU A 741 11.46 0.22 45.66
N ASN A 742 12.50 0.45 46.46
CA ASN A 742 13.48 1.52 46.23
C ASN A 742 14.72 1.08 45.44
N THR A 743 14.76 -0.16 44.96
CA THR A 743 15.90 -0.69 44.21
C THR A 743 16.06 0.07 42.89
N LEU A 744 17.25 0.60 42.63
CA LEU A 744 17.58 1.32 41.41
C LEU A 744 18.31 0.44 40.39
N THR A 745 18.14 0.75 39.11
CA THR A 745 18.84 0.14 37.99
C THR A 745 19.32 1.21 37.00
N VAL A 746 20.34 0.86 36.21
CA VAL A 746 20.80 1.66 35.06
C VAL A 746 20.13 1.23 33.75
N ASN A 747 19.35 0.15 33.77
CA ASN A 747 18.67 -0.41 32.60
C ASN A 747 17.37 0.34 32.29
N CYS A 748 17.50 1.60 31.90
CA CYS A 748 16.39 2.55 31.79
C CYS A 748 16.29 3.16 30.38
N SER A 749 15.08 3.58 29.99
CA SER A 749 14.83 4.23 28.70
C SER A 749 15.60 5.54 28.51
N SER A 750 15.81 6.28 29.60
CA SER A 750 16.53 7.57 29.60
C SER A 750 18.05 7.41 29.54
N GLY A 751 18.58 6.20 29.77
CA GLY A 751 20.01 5.96 30.00
C GLY A 751 20.53 6.45 31.36
N ALA A 752 19.67 7.03 32.21
CA ALA A 752 19.97 7.42 33.59
C ALA A 752 19.39 6.40 34.59
N SER A 753 19.77 6.47 35.87
CA SER A 753 19.24 5.59 36.92
C SER A 753 17.72 5.75 37.09
N CYS A 754 17.00 4.63 37.23
CA CYS A 754 15.55 4.58 37.48
C CYS A 754 15.21 3.41 38.42
N THR A 755 13.94 3.29 38.82
CA THR A 755 13.43 2.16 39.61
C THR A 755 13.55 0.84 38.84
N LEU A 756 14.08 -0.19 39.49
CA LEU A 756 14.06 -1.55 38.95
C LEU A 756 12.63 -2.07 38.93
N ASN A 757 11.93 -1.93 40.05
CA ASN A 757 10.55 -2.37 40.19
C ASN A 757 9.62 -1.17 40.23
N ASP A 758 8.94 -0.96 39.11
CA ASP A 758 7.79 -0.07 39.05
C ASP A 758 6.62 -0.69 39.87
N ARG A 759 6.58 -2.03 39.92
CA ARG A 759 5.55 -2.85 40.57
C ARG A 759 6.24 -3.87 41.50
N PRO A 760 6.59 -3.49 42.74
CA PRO A 760 7.42 -4.31 43.63
C PRO A 760 6.73 -5.61 44.06
N PRO A 761 7.47 -6.74 44.20
CA PRO A 761 6.91 -7.99 44.69
C PRO A 761 6.27 -7.87 46.08
N LEU A 762 5.20 -8.65 46.31
CA LEU A 762 4.54 -8.79 47.61
C LEU A 762 4.71 -10.20 48.15
N LEU A 763 5.23 -10.34 49.37
CA LEU A 763 5.36 -11.61 50.06
C LEU A 763 4.33 -11.72 51.19
N MET A 764 3.36 -12.61 51.04
CA MET A 764 2.43 -13.02 52.09
C MET A 764 2.97 -14.23 52.84
N ARG A 765 2.91 -14.16 54.18
CA ARG A 765 3.07 -15.31 55.08
C ARG A 765 1.72 -15.59 55.73
N ALA A 766 1.23 -16.82 55.59
CA ALA A 766 -0.09 -17.18 56.07
C ALA A 766 -0.19 -18.66 56.45
N SER A 767 -1.29 -19.00 57.11
CA SER A 767 -1.72 -20.38 57.28
C SER A 767 -3.23 -20.52 57.08
N TRP A 768 -3.65 -21.67 56.57
CA TRP A 768 -5.07 -22.01 56.42
C TRP A 768 -5.28 -23.43 56.95
N ASN A 769 -6.25 -23.61 57.84
CA ASN A 769 -6.48 -24.88 58.56
C ASN A 769 -5.20 -25.49 59.18
N GLY A 770 -4.29 -24.63 59.66
CA GLY A 770 -3.03 -25.05 60.28
C GLY A 770 -1.91 -25.41 59.30
N TYR A 771 -2.14 -25.37 57.98
CA TYR A 771 -1.10 -25.54 56.97
C TYR A 771 -0.41 -24.19 56.67
N PRO A 772 0.89 -24.01 57.01
CA PRO A 772 1.60 -22.78 56.72
C PRO A 772 2.07 -22.74 55.26
N PHE A 773 2.02 -21.55 54.65
CA PHE A 773 2.53 -21.31 53.31
C PHE A 773 2.99 -19.85 53.14
N ALA A 774 3.81 -19.62 52.12
CA ALA A 774 4.19 -18.30 51.67
C ALA A 774 3.84 -18.12 50.19
N LEU A 775 3.28 -16.95 49.87
CA LEU A 775 2.93 -16.55 48.52
C LEU A 775 3.73 -15.31 48.14
N LEU A 776 4.58 -15.43 47.12
CA LEU A 776 5.28 -14.32 46.50
C LEU A 776 4.54 -13.91 45.22
N SER A 777 3.80 -12.81 45.30
CA SER A 777 3.10 -12.21 44.16
C SER A 777 4.07 -11.31 43.37
N ILE A 778 4.15 -11.50 42.05
CA ILE A 778 5.04 -10.73 41.17
C ILE A 778 4.30 -10.14 39.96
N TYR A 779 4.90 -9.09 39.39
CA TYR A 779 4.48 -8.52 38.11
C TYR A 779 5.72 -7.95 37.39
N ASN A 780 6.28 -8.74 36.48
CA ASN A 780 7.55 -8.44 35.83
C ASN A 780 7.37 -7.56 34.58
N ARG A 781 8.45 -6.93 34.15
CA ARG A 781 8.44 -6.06 32.97
C ARG A 781 8.10 -6.83 31.68
N SER A 782 7.17 -6.26 30.90
CA SER A 782 6.85 -6.70 29.55
C SER A 782 8.04 -6.71 28.58
N MET A 783 8.01 -7.67 27.65
CA MET A 783 8.91 -7.76 26.49
C MET A 783 8.72 -6.60 25.49
N SER A 784 7.64 -5.82 25.62
CA SER A 784 7.30 -4.75 24.70
C SER A 784 8.48 -3.79 24.44
N GLY A 785 8.80 -3.64 23.15
CA GLY A 785 9.87 -2.80 22.64
C GLY A 785 11.18 -3.52 22.32
N LEU A 786 11.35 -4.80 22.64
CA LEU A 786 12.48 -5.58 22.10
C LEU A 786 12.32 -5.84 20.60
N PRO A 787 13.43 -5.93 19.84
CA PRO A 787 14.81 -5.60 20.22
C PRO A 787 15.14 -4.10 20.19
N ASN A 788 14.21 -3.25 19.73
CA ASN A 788 14.44 -1.84 19.44
C ASN A 788 14.78 -0.97 20.67
N LYS A 789 14.40 -1.41 21.86
CA LYS A 789 14.68 -0.76 23.15
C LYS A 789 15.68 -1.60 23.95
N PRO A 790 16.99 -1.34 23.83
CA PRO A 790 18.04 -2.24 24.35
C PRO A 790 18.09 -2.36 25.88
N TYR A 791 17.43 -1.45 26.62
CA TYR A 791 17.33 -1.52 28.08
C TYR A 791 16.32 -2.58 28.58
N VAL A 792 15.38 -3.01 27.72
CA VAL A 792 14.26 -3.87 28.14
C VAL A 792 14.73 -5.25 28.57
N GLY A 793 15.58 -5.90 27.76
CA GLY A 793 16.10 -7.23 28.04
C GLY A 793 16.92 -7.30 29.34
N PRO A 794 17.93 -6.43 29.53
CA PRO A 794 18.68 -6.33 30.78
C PRO A 794 17.81 -6.05 32.01
N LYS A 795 16.84 -5.12 31.93
CA LYS A 795 15.93 -4.83 33.06
C LYS A 795 15.09 -6.06 33.44
N ARG A 796 14.59 -6.81 32.44
CA ARG A 796 13.86 -8.07 32.66
C ARG A 796 14.74 -9.13 33.34
N ALA A 797 15.97 -9.32 32.87
CA ALA A 797 16.92 -10.26 33.47
C ALA A 797 17.29 -9.88 34.92
N GLU A 798 17.45 -8.57 35.20
CA GLU A 798 17.73 -8.08 36.56
C GLU A 798 16.54 -8.30 37.51
N GLN A 799 15.30 -8.03 37.07
CA GLN A 799 14.10 -8.35 37.88
C GLN A 799 13.97 -9.85 38.14
N ALA A 800 14.19 -10.69 37.12
CA ALA A 800 14.17 -12.14 37.27
C ALA A 800 15.22 -12.63 38.28
N ALA A 801 16.43 -12.07 38.23
CA ALA A 801 17.48 -12.37 39.18
C ALA A 801 17.13 -11.96 40.62
N GLN A 802 16.44 -10.84 40.82
CA GLN A 802 15.98 -10.42 42.13
C GLN A 802 14.93 -11.38 42.71
N VAL A 803 13.96 -11.82 41.90
CA VAL A 803 12.95 -12.80 42.32
C VAL A 803 13.60 -14.16 42.60
N ALA A 804 14.58 -14.57 41.79
CA ALA A 804 15.38 -15.77 42.04
C ALA A 804 16.13 -15.70 43.39
N GLN A 805 16.70 -14.54 43.74
CA GLN A 805 17.33 -14.33 45.05
C GLN A 805 16.34 -14.46 46.20
N LEU A 806 15.11 -13.91 46.06
CA LEU A 806 14.03 -14.06 47.04
C LEU A 806 13.69 -15.54 47.26
N ALA A 807 13.49 -16.29 46.18
CA ALA A 807 13.19 -17.71 46.23
C ALA A 807 14.34 -18.52 46.86
N GLN A 808 15.58 -18.21 46.49
CA GLN A 808 16.77 -18.86 47.05
C GLN A 808 16.92 -18.59 48.55
N ALA A 809 16.72 -17.34 48.98
CA ALA A 809 16.78 -16.99 50.39
C ALA A 809 15.71 -17.75 51.20
N TRP A 810 14.49 -17.85 50.66
CA TRP A 810 13.42 -18.61 51.29
C TRP A 810 13.75 -20.09 51.45
N GLN A 811 14.16 -20.75 50.37
CA GLN A 811 14.47 -22.19 50.38
C GLN A 811 15.71 -22.56 51.20
N SER A 812 16.62 -21.61 51.44
CA SER A 812 17.83 -21.82 52.26
C SER A 812 17.67 -21.41 53.72
N GLY A 813 16.57 -20.72 54.08
CA GLY A 813 16.42 -20.11 55.40
C GLY A 813 17.30 -18.87 55.63
N ALA A 814 17.88 -18.30 54.57
CA ALA A 814 18.74 -17.13 54.67
C ALA A 814 17.94 -15.84 54.91
N THR A 815 18.59 -14.86 55.53
CA THR A 815 18.02 -13.52 55.73
C THR A 815 18.52 -12.56 54.66
N LEU A 816 17.61 -11.88 53.97
CA LEU A 816 17.91 -10.71 53.15
C LEU A 816 17.58 -9.46 53.95
N ALA A 817 18.63 -8.84 54.51
CA ALA A 817 18.48 -7.69 55.38
C ALA A 817 17.97 -6.46 54.60
N GLY A 818 16.96 -5.78 55.13
CA GLY A 818 16.39 -4.57 54.53
C GLY A 818 15.67 -4.76 53.19
N ALA A 819 15.37 -5.99 52.78
CA ALA A 819 14.70 -6.28 51.51
C ALA A 819 13.27 -5.71 51.42
N GLY A 820 12.58 -5.57 52.55
CA GLY A 820 11.23 -5.03 52.62
C GLY A 820 11.19 -3.53 52.91
N ASN A 821 10.24 -2.82 52.29
CA ASN A 821 10.06 -1.37 52.46
C ASN A 821 8.79 -1.00 53.24
N ALA A 822 7.80 -1.88 53.22
CA ALA A 822 6.54 -1.70 53.90
C ALA A 822 5.91 -3.06 54.24
N ARG A 823 5.10 -3.12 55.30
CA ARG A 823 4.36 -4.31 55.71
C ARG A 823 2.93 -3.98 56.06
N GLN A 824 1.99 -4.72 55.50
CA GLN A 824 0.57 -4.71 55.87
C GLN A 824 0.29 -5.88 56.82
N ALA A 825 -0.28 -5.57 57.98
CA ALA A 825 -0.74 -6.56 58.96
C ALA A 825 -2.18 -7.02 58.66
N ALA A 826 -2.64 -8.08 59.33
CA ALA A 826 -3.98 -8.64 59.16
C ALA A 826 -5.11 -7.63 59.41
N ASP A 827 -4.90 -6.68 60.32
CA ASP A 827 -5.86 -5.60 60.63
C ASP A 827 -5.91 -4.48 59.58
N GLY A 828 -5.12 -4.61 58.50
CA GLY A 828 -5.03 -3.62 57.43
C GLY A 828 -4.05 -2.47 57.70
N THR A 829 -3.37 -2.44 58.84
CA THR A 829 -2.36 -1.43 59.17
C THR A 829 -1.13 -1.58 58.28
N ILE A 830 -0.72 -0.50 57.61
CA ILE A 830 0.52 -0.46 56.81
C ILE A 830 1.60 0.25 57.62
N THR A 831 2.69 -0.46 57.88
CA THR A 831 3.89 0.08 58.55
C THR A 831 4.99 0.26 57.52
N GLN A 832 5.51 1.48 57.40
CA GLN A 832 6.67 1.80 56.56
C GLN A 832 7.96 1.50 57.32
N GLY A 833 8.99 1.01 56.63
CA GLY A 833 10.31 0.81 57.21
C GLY A 833 11.08 -0.35 56.57
N PRO A 834 12.39 -0.43 56.82
CA PRO A 834 13.15 -1.60 56.40
C PRO A 834 12.63 -2.82 57.16
N PHE A 835 12.29 -3.87 56.43
CA PHE A 835 11.98 -5.18 56.97
C PHE A 835 12.94 -6.21 56.40
N ASP A 836 13.48 -7.07 57.26
CA ASP A 836 14.24 -8.21 56.78
C ASP A 836 13.28 -9.26 56.21
N LEU A 837 13.66 -9.85 55.08
CA LEU A 837 13.07 -11.11 54.65
C LEU A 837 13.85 -12.24 55.30
N VAL A 838 13.20 -12.98 56.19
CA VAL A 838 13.77 -14.18 56.82
C VAL A 838 13.17 -15.40 56.15
N GLY A 839 13.99 -16.13 55.40
CA GLY A 839 13.58 -17.34 54.71
C GLY A 839 13.17 -18.47 55.65
N ASP A 840 12.35 -19.39 55.16
CA ASP A 840 11.90 -20.56 55.91
C ASP A 840 11.82 -21.78 54.99
N ALA A 841 12.87 -22.59 55.01
CA ALA A 841 12.98 -23.79 54.18
C ALA A 841 11.92 -24.87 54.49
N GLY A 842 11.29 -24.80 55.67
CA GLY A 842 10.22 -25.72 56.08
C GLY A 842 8.85 -25.32 55.55
N VAL A 843 8.67 -24.06 55.15
CA VAL A 843 7.40 -23.51 54.69
C VAL A 843 7.33 -23.51 53.16
N PRO A 844 6.31 -24.15 52.56
CA PRO A 844 6.01 -24.06 51.13
C PRO A 844 6.03 -22.62 50.60
N LEU A 845 6.90 -22.34 49.62
CA LEU A 845 6.86 -21.11 48.82
C LEU A 845 6.14 -21.38 47.50
N ILE A 846 5.19 -20.51 47.19
CA ILE A 846 4.49 -20.39 45.92
C ILE A 846 4.82 -19.01 45.34
N VAL A 847 5.28 -18.95 44.09
CA VAL A 847 5.52 -17.70 43.36
C VAL A 847 4.47 -17.59 42.27
N ALA A 848 3.62 -16.58 42.30
CA ALA A 848 2.49 -16.45 41.38
C ALA A 848 2.39 -15.03 40.82
N GLY A 849 1.92 -14.89 39.58
CA GLY A 849 1.64 -13.58 39.00
C GLY A 849 1.85 -13.54 37.49
N ASP A 850 1.92 -12.33 36.97
CA ASP A 850 2.24 -12.07 35.57
C ASP A 850 3.77 -11.93 35.42
N PHE A 851 4.40 -12.95 34.82
CA PHE A 851 5.84 -12.98 34.61
C PHE A 851 6.23 -12.20 33.35
N ASN A 852 5.27 -11.87 32.49
CA ASN A 852 5.47 -11.31 31.17
C ASN A 852 6.51 -12.12 30.36
N ALA A 853 6.54 -13.44 30.57
CA ALA A 853 7.56 -14.33 30.03
C ALA A 853 7.01 -15.74 29.82
N TYR A 854 7.56 -16.43 28.82
CA TYR A 854 7.12 -17.77 28.41
C TYR A 854 7.66 -18.85 29.36
N GLU A 855 7.22 -20.10 29.20
CA GLU A 855 7.71 -21.25 30.01
C GLU A 855 9.15 -21.66 29.62
N PHE A 856 9.73 -20.96 28.64
CA PHE A 856 11.04 -21.16 28.02
C PHE A 856 11.67 -19.80 27.62
N SER A 857 12.96 -19.83 27.27
CA SER A 857 13.69 -18.64 26.81
C SER A 857 13.10 -18.03 25.53
N ASP A 858 12.88 -16.72 25.53
CA ASP A 858 12.54 -15.93 24.34
C ASP A 858 13.78 -15.58 23.46
N GLY A 859 14.95 -16.13 23.81
CA GLY A 859 16.25 -15.85 23.20
C GLY A 859 16.92 -14.58 23.75
N TYR A 860 16.16 -13.63 24.29
CA TYR A 860 16.70 -12.42 24.88
C TYR A 860 16.98 -12.61 26.37
N ALA A 861 15.97 -13.00 27.15
CA ALA A 861 16.09 -13.28 28.59
C ALA A 861 15.07 -14.33 29.02
N ASP A 862 15.56 -15.45 29.57
CA ASP A 862 14.74 -16.53 30.13
C ASP A 862 14.27 -16.17 31.55
N VAL A 863 13.33 -15.21 31.65
CA VAL A 863 12.83 -14.70 32.94
C VAL A 863 12.27 -15.84 33.81
N THR A 864 11.38 -16.67 33.27
CA THR A 864 10.77 -17.78 34.00
C THR A 864 11.81 -18.83 34.39
N GLY A 865 12.72 -19.21 33.47
CA GLY A 865 13.81 -20.12 33.78
C GLY A 865 14.80 -19.56 34.81
N MET A 866 15.07 -18.25 34.79
CA MET A 866 15.92 -17.60 35.79
C MET A 866 15.28 -17.68 37.18
N ILE A 867 13.99 -17.37 37.28
CA ILE A 867 13.24 -17.48 38.54
C ILE A 867 13.14 -18.93 39.02
N MET A 868 13.02 -19.91 38.12
CA MET A 868 13.02 -21.33 38.49
C MET A 868 14.40 -21.87 38.88
N GLY A 869 15.48 -21.30 38.36
CA GLY A 869 16.83 -21.86 38.48
C GLY A 869 17.22 -22.82 37.36
N THR A 870 16.51 -22.77 36.21
CA THR A 870 16.71 -23.67 35.06
C THR A 870 17.24 -22.97 33.82
N ALA A 871 17.41 -21.63 33.84
CA ALA A 871 17.87 -20.88 32.68
C ALA A 871 19.31 -21.24 32.28
N ASP A 872 19.56 -21.32 30.98
CA ASP A 872 20.88 -21.49 30.38
C ASP A 872 21.40 -20.15 29.87
N ALA A 873 22.53 -19.67 30.42
CA ALA A 873 23.16 -18.43 29.99
C ALA A 873 23.57 -18.44 28.51
N ALA A 874 23.91 -19.60 27.93
CA ALA A 874 24.32 -19.72 26.53
C ALA A 874 23.15 -19.56 25.54
N ALA A 875 21.91 -19.71 26.02
CA ALA A 875 20.70 -19.59 25.22
C ALA A 875 20.08 -18.18 25.26
N ASN A 876 20.73 -17.19 25.89
CA ASN A 876 20.17 -15.87 26.13
C ASN A 876 21.14 -14.75 25.77
N VAL A 877 20.65 -13.71 25.09
CA VAL A 877 21.45 -12.50 24.77
C VAL A 877 21.80 -11.74 26.05
N TYR A 878 20.85 -11.66 26.98
CA TYR A 878 20.98 -10.91 28.22
C TYR A 878 21.07 -11.86 29.41
N TRP A 879 22.21 -11.83 30.08
CA TRP A 879 22.46 -12.54 31.32
C TRP A 879 22.86 -11.56 32.42
N PHE A 880 22.25 -11.69 33.60
CA PHE A 880 22.48 -10.75 34.70
C PHE A 880 23.69 -11.14 35.55
N ASN A 881 24.80 -10.42 35.35
CA ASN A 881 26.06 -10.62 36.07
C ASN A 881 26.19 -9.75 37.34
N GLY A 882 25.09 -9.15 37.79
CA GLY A 882 25.06 -8.27 38.96
C GLY A 882 25.20 -6.80 38.60
N ASN A 883 24.71 -5.95 39.49
CA ASN A 883 24.79 -4.51 39.35
C ASN A 883 25.80 -3.93 40.33
N ALA A 884 27.00 -3.56 39.87
CA ALA A 884 28.03 -3.02 40.75
C ALA A 884 27.63 -1.68 41.43
N ALA A 885 26.63 -0.98 40.89
CA ALA A 885 26.10 0.26 41.46
C ALA A 885 24.96 0.03 42.46
N ASN A 886 24.43 -1.20 42.57
CA ASN A 886 23.35 -1.54 43.50
C ASN A 886 23.51 -2.95 44.09
N THR A 887 23.66 -3.04 45.42
CA THR A 887 23.81 -4.31 46.14
C THR A 887 22.50 -5.08 46.35
N ASP A 888 21.35 -4.47 46.11
CA ASP A 888 20.03 -5.11 46.24
C ASP A 888 19.79 -6.20 45.18
N THR A 889 20.59 -6.21 44.10
CA THR A 889 20.53 -7.20 43.03
C THR A 889 21.95 -7.72 42.72
N PRO A 890 22.46 -8.68 43.51
CA PRO A 890 23.75 -9.30 43.24
C PRO A 890 23.73 -10.11 41.94
N ALA A 891 24.90 -10.58 41.50
CA ALA A 891 24.98 -11.49 40.35
C ALA A 891 23.99 -12.66 40.50
N TYR A 892 23.40 -13.07 39.38
CA TYR A 892 22.36 -14.10 39.39
C TYR A 892 22.80 -15.36 40.15
N VAL A 893 21.96 -15.79 41.09
CA VAL A 893 22.10 -17.06 41.83
C VAL A 893 20.85 -17.89 41.56
N ALA A 894 21.05 -19.03 40.91
CA ALA A 894 19.96 -19.97 40.64
C ALA A 894 19.36 -20.51 41.96
N PRO A 895 18.03 -20.55 42.09
CA PRO A 895 17.38 -21.23 43.20
C PRO A 895 17.75 -22.71 43.26
N SER A 896 18.06 -23.17 44.46
CA SER A 896 18.47 -24.52 44.79
C SER A 896 17.76 -24.98 46.07
N PRO A 897 16.87 -25.99 45.99
CA PRO A 897 16.45 -26.70 44.77
C PRO A 897 15.76 -25.79 43.74
N THR A 898 15.75 -26.20 42.47
CA THR A 898 15.00 -25.46 41.43
C THR A 898 13.51 -25.45 41.75
N LEU A 899 12.83 -24.35 41.42
CA LEU A 899 11.37 -24.31 41.46
C LEU A 899 10.79 -25.17 40.33
N VAL A 900 9.50 -25.51 40.46
CA VAL A 900 8.75 -26.26 39.47
C VAL A 900 7.57 -25.42 39.00
N ASP A 901 7.47 -25.22 37.71
CA ASP A 901 6.30 -24.60 37.09
C ASP A 901 5.13 -25.59 37.07
N SER A 902 4.02 -25.23 37.73
CA SER A 902 2.83 -26.07 37.76
C SER A 902 2.11 -26.14 36.43
N GLY A 903 2.19 -25.11 35.57
CA GLY A 903 1.57 -25.07 34.25
C GLY A 903 2.00 -26.25 33.38
N ARG A 904 3.22 -26.75 33.58
CA ARG A 904 3.75 -27.95 32.91
C ARG A 904 2.95 -29.23 33.16
N SER A 905 2.14 -29.28 34.21
CA SER A 905 1.22 -30.40 34.52
C SER A 905 -0.16 -30.28 33.87
N ALA A 906 -0.53 -29.10 33.35
CA ALA A 906 -1.78 -28.88 32.64
C ALA A 906 -1.74 -29.47 31.23
N ASP A 907 -2.92 -29.74 30.66
CA ASP A 907 -3.08 -30.08 29.24
C ASP A 907 -2.41 -29.01 28.37
N PRO A 908 -1.41 -29.34 27.52
CA PRO A 908 -0.76 -28.38 26.63
C PRO A 908 -1.75 -27.57 25.78
N ALA A 909 -2.90 -28.14 25.39
CA ALA A 909 -3.90 -27.42 24.59
C ALA A 909 -4.69 -26.37 25.39
N GLN A 910 -4.64 -26.41 26.72
CA GLN A 910 -5.28 -25.45 27.63
C GLN A 910 -4.25 -24.59 28.39
N ARG A 911 -2.96 -24.77 28.09
CA ARG A 911 -1.84 -24.08 28.74
C ARG A 911 -1.58 -22.73 28.10
N TYR A 912 -2.49 -21.80 28.35
CA TYR A 912 -2.31 -20.40 28.00
C TYR A 912 -3.05 -19.51 28.98
N SER A 913 -2.54 -18.31 29.17
CA SER A 913 -3.16 -17.25 29.95
C SER A 913 -3.39 -15.99 29.13
N PHE A 914 -2.76 -15.88 27.96
CA PHE A 914 -2.79 -14.70 27.11
C PHE A 914 -2.76 -15.07 25.62
N THR A 915 -3.29 -14.21 24.75
CA THR A 915 -3.20 -14.36 23.29
C THR A 915 -2.64 -13.11 22.65
N PHE A 916 -1.53 -13.23 21.91
CA PHE A 916 -0.90 -12.12 21.20
C PHE A 916 -0.79 -12.42 19.70
N GLY A 917 -1.40 -11.58 18.87
CA GLY A 917 -1.30 -11.72 17.41
C GLY A 917 -1.79 -13.09 16.90
N GLY A 918 -2.84 -13.65 17.51
CA GLY A 918 -3.35 -14.97 17.15
C GLY A 918 -2.64 -16.16 17.80
N LEU A 919 -1.64 -15.90 18.64
CA LEU A 919 -0.81 -16.92 19.27
C LEU A 919 -1.11 -17.00 20.75
N THR A 920 -1.53 -18.17 21.21
CA THR A 920 -1.73 -18.42 22.65
C THR A 920 -0.42 -18.64 23.37
N GLN A 921 -0.34 -18.20 24.61
CA GLN A 921 0.83 -18.41 25.45
C GLN A 921 0.49 -18.34 26.94
N GLU A 922 1.19 -19.12 27.77
CA GLU A 922 1.18 -18.94 29.22
C GLU A 922 2.29 -17.95 29.61
N ILE A 923 1.86 -16.83 30.18
CA ILE A 923 2.75 -15.76 30.70
C ILE A 923 2.45 -15.44 32.17
N ASP A 924 1.35 -15.97 32.69
CA ASP A 924 1.00 -16.00 34.10
C ASP A 924 1.34 -17.38 34.63
N HIS A 925 2.21 -17.45 35.63
CA HIS A 925 2.72 -18.73 36.14
C HIS A 925 2.45 -18.86 37.63
N ILE A 926 2.26 -20.09 38.09
CA ILE A 926 2.34 -20.45 39.50
C ILE A 926 3.48 -21.46 39.67
N LEU A 927 4.61 -20.96 40.20
CA LEU A 927 5.81 -21.75 40.47
C LEU A 927 5.82 -22.24 41.92
N PHE A 928 6.28 -23.46 42.11
CA PHE A 928 6.33 -24.14 43.40
C PHE A 928 7.78 -24.38 43.81
N SER A 929 8.14 -23.99 45.03
CA SER A 929 9.34 -24.54 45.68
C SER A 929 9.24 -26.06 45.78
N ARG A 930 10.40 -26.74 45.90
CA ARG A 930 10.39 -28.19 46.04
C ARG A 930 9.54 -28.68 47.21
N ARG A 931 9.50 -27.92 48.31
CA ARG A 931 8.64 -28.21 49.47
C ARG A 931 7.17 -28.11 49.09
N ALA A 932 6.76 -27.05 48.39
CA ALA A 932 5.38 -26.85 47.97
C ALA A 932 4.92 -27.89 46.93
N TRP A 933 5.81 -28.29 46.02
CA TRP A 933 5.53 -29.29 44.99
C TRP A 933 5.16 -30.67 45.56
N LEU A 934 5.65 -31.02 46.75
CA LEU A 934 5.30 -32.29 47.40
C LEU A 934 3.83 -32.37 47.83
N ASP A 935 3.15 -31.23 47.95
CA ASP A 935 1.74 -31.11 48.28
C ASP A 935 0.91 -30.65 47.07
N PHE A 936 1.52 -30.44 45.90
CA PHE A 936 0.82 -30.03 44.68
C PHE A 936 -0.15 -31.12 44.21
N HIS A 937 -1.36 -30.72 43.87
CA HIS A 937 -2.39 -31.61 43.32
C HIS A 937 -2.58 -31.40 41.82
N SER A 938 -2.97 -30.19 41.43
CA SER A 938 -3.29 -29.84 40.05
C SER A 938 -3.25 -28.33 39.84
N VAL A 939 -3.17 -27.91 38.59
CA VAL A 939 -3.39 -26.52 38.18
C VAL A 939 -4.40 -26.50 37.04
N SER A 940 -5.16 -25.41 36.93
CA SER A 940 -6.11 -25.21 35.83
C SER A 940 -6.15 -23.74 35.44
N ASN A 941 -6.24 -23.49 34.14
CA ASN A 941 -6.43 -22.16 33.59
C ASN A 941 -7.92 -21.97 33.32
N ALA A 942 -8.44 -20.82 33.73
CA ALA A 942 -9.72 -20.35 33.23
C ALA A 942 -9.56 -19.97 31.76
N HIS A 943 -10.67 -19.90 31.03
CA HIS A 943 -10.70 -19.28 29.70
C HIS A 943 -11.87 -18.33 29.57
N GLY A 944 -11.73 -17.33 28.69
CA GLY A 944 -12.80 -16.41 28.32
C GLY A 944 -12.41 -14.93 28.29
N ASN A 945 -11.22 -14.57 28.79
CA ASN A 945 -10.66 -13.23 28.67
C ASN A 945 -9.71 -13.14 27.47
N ALA A 946 -8.77 -14.09 27.36
CA ALA A 946 -7.85 -14.17 26.23
C ALA A 946 -8.53 -14.58 24.92
N ASP A 947 -9.62 -15.36 25.01
CA ASP A 947 -10.33 -15.94 23.86
C ASP A 947 -11.46 -15.07 23.30
N VAL A 948 -11.90 -14.06 24.05
CA VAL A 948 -13.01 -13.19 23.67
C VAL A 948 -12.46 -11.89 23.13
N SER A 949 -13.10 -11.37 22.09
CA SER A 949 -12.63 -10.18 21.37
C SER A 949 -12.81 -8.92 22.21
N GLU A 950 -11.81 -8.05 22.20
CA GLU A 950 -11.90 -6.67 22.69
C GLU A 950 -12.84 -5.77 21.90
N ALA A 951 -13.12 -6.11 20.65
CA ALA A 951 -14.06 -5.36 19.83
C ALA A 951 -15.53 -5.73 20.15
N SER A 952 -15.74 -6.68 21.06
CA SER A 952 -17.07 -7.14 21.46
C SER A 952 -17.74 -6.16 22.42
N GLY A 953 -19.03 -5.90 22.20
CA GLY A 953 -19.89 -5.21 23.17
C GLY A 953 -20.03 -5.94 24.53
N VAL A 954 -19.51 -7.17 24.67
CA VAL A 954 -19.51 -7.93 25.93
C VAL A 954 -18.69 -7.26 27.04
N ILE A 955 -17.80 -6.33 26.70
CA ILE A 955 -17.04 -5.54 27.68
C ILE A 955 -17.98 -4.85 28.69
N LEU A 956 -19.13 -4.35 28.23
CA LEU A 956 -20.13 -3.70 29.08
C LEU A 956 -21.26 -4.65 29.55
N ASN A 957 -21.12 -5.96 29.34
CA ASN A 957 -22.09 -6.96 29.76
C ASN A 957 -21.66 -7.66 31.06
N ASP A 958 -22.32 -7.34 32.16
CA ASP A 958 -22.08 -7.87 33.52
C ASP A 958 -22.69 -9.27 33.78
N LEU A 959 -23.46 -9.80 32.82
CA LEU A 959 -24.02 -11.15 32.91
C LEU A 959 -22.99 -12.25 32.63
N THR A 960 -21.78 -11.89 32.20
CA THR A 960 -20.68 -12.81 31.89
C THR A 960 -19.33 -12.26 32.33
N ALA A 961 -18.42 -13.16 32.71
CA ALA A 961 -17.04 -12.83 33.09
C ALA A 961 -16.14 -12.63 31.85
N ALA A 962 -16.63 -13.03 30.66
CA ALA A 962 -15.91 -12.91 29.40
C ALA A 962 -15.40 -11.48 29.16
N ARG A 963 -14.15 -11.38 28.70
CA ARG A 963 -13.45 -10.11 28.42
C ARG A 963 -13.58 -9.09 29.57
N GLY A 964 -13.44 -9.55 30.81
CA GLY A 964 -13.19 -8.65 31.94
C GLY A 964 -11.82 -7.99 31.84
N GLY A 965 -10.85 -8.75 31.32
CA GLY A 965 -9.50 -8.32 30.97
C GLY A 965 -9.00 -9.08 29.74
N ASP A 966 -7.70 -9.02 29.49
CA ASP A 966 -6.99 -9.71 28.40
C ASP A 966 -6.21 -10.95 28.86
N HIS A 967 -6.06 -11.13 30.18
CA HIS A 967 -5.50 -12.33 30.80
C HIS A 967 -6.58 -13.26 31.36
N ASP A 968 -6.38 -14.55 31.14
CA ASP A 968 -7.09 -15.62 31.82
C ASP A 968 -6.41 -15.92 33.17
N GLY A 969 -7.21 -16.18 34.21
CA GLY A 969 -6.68 -16.51 35.55
C GLY A 969 -6.32 -17.99 35.70
N GLN A 970 -5.39 -18.29 36.60
CA GLN A 970 -4.93 -19.65 36.90
C GLN A 970 -5.19 -19.99 38.37
N VAL A 971 -5.56 -21.24 38.67
CA VAL A 971 -5.73 -21.73 40.05
C VAL A 971 -4.98 -23.05 40.24
N ALA A 972 -4.10 -23.08 41.24
CA ALA A 972 -3.41 -24.28 41.69
C ALA A 972 -4.01 -24.81 42.99
N LEU A 973 -4.13 -26.12 43.09
CA LEU A 973 -4.66 -26.84 44.24
C LEU A 973 -3.54 -27.58 44.99
N ILE A 974 -3.56 -27.47 46.31
CA ILE A 974 -2.55 -28.03 47.21
C ILE A 974 -3.24 -28.91 48.26
N VAL A 975 -2.77 -30.13 48.45
CA VAL A 975 -3.27 -31.07 49.45
C VAL A 975 -2.76 -30.67 50.84
N ILE A 976 -3.66 -30.27 51.73
CA ILE A 976 -3.30 -29.86 53.10
C ILE A 976 -3.67 -30.89 54.17
N ASP A 977 -4.52 -31.88 53.85
CA ASP A 977 -4.89 -32.98 54.74
C ASP A 977 -4.54 -34.32 54.11
N ARG A 978 -3.45 -34.94 54.58
CA ARG A 978 -2.97 -36.24 54.08
C ARG A 978 -3.64 -37.44 54.77
N ILE A 979 -4.45 -37.25 55.82
CA ILE A 979 -5.10 -38.36 56.54
C ILE A 979 -6.27 -38.95 55.71
N PHE A 980 -6.87 -38.16 54.80
CA PHE A 980 -7.96 -38.63 53.93
C PHE A 980 -7.56 -38.91 52.48
N ALA A 981 -6.40 -38.43 52.01
CA ALA A 981 -5.90 -38.75 50.67
C ALA A 981 -5.55 -40.24 50.53
N ASP A 982 -5.21 -40.91 51.64
CA ASP A 982 -4.85 -42.34 51.71
C ASP A 982 -5.98 -43.22 52.32
N ALA A 983 -7.21 -42.71 52.44
CA ALA A 983 -8.28 -43.47 53.11
C ALA A 983 -8.88 -44.56 52.20
N PHE A 984 -8.52 -45.82 52.49
CA PHE A 984 -9.17 -47.09 52.11
C PHE A 984 -8.83 -47.75 50.75
N GLU A 985 -7.55 -47.93 50.42
CA GLU A 985 -7.10 -49.18 49.78
C GLU A 985 -7.03 -50.29 50.85
N ALA A 986 -8.19 -50.65 51.37
CA ALA A 986 -8.40 -51.84 52.18
C ALA A 986 -9.72 -52.50 51.75
N SER A 987 -9.65 -53.25 50.66
CA SER A 987 -10.40 -54.50 50.54
C SER A 987 -9.53 -55.53 49.83
N PRO A 988 -9.55 -56.79 50.30
CA PRO A 988 -8.61 -57.85 49.88
C PRO A 988 -8.81 -58.34 48.45
#